data_AF-A0A1U8LVU3-F1
#
_entry.id   AF-A0A1U8LVU3-F1
#
_cell.length_a   1.000
_cell.length_b   1.000
_cell.length_c   1.000
_cell.angle_alpha   90.00
_cell.angle_beta   90.00
_cell.angle_gamma   90.00
#
_symmetry.space_group_name_H-M   'P 1'
#
loop_
_entity.id
_entity.type
_entity.pdbx_description
1 polymer ?
#
loop_
_entity_poly.entity_id
_entity_poly.type
_entity_poly.pdbx_seq_one_letter_code
_entity_poly.pdbx_strand_id
1 'polypeptide(L)'
;MVGGNSEMESVHGTVSVGDPIKDSGELDVDFLNEFDLYVEDIKDGLVVSRMVNDSIIRGMVNAVEQEAADRIAQKELELVRLKEMLKSYHVGSDENQLLRPLTKNNDPNIGKLSAFSRLSDALTDHDKILESFGRLKSAAKGQLKNLRIDIGQIRGHGSIKKINSVSELVGLGGILQEDELKKRIGAEKTLDSLSETLESVFEQVGNIVYSFKVSHCQWQQEQEYQEEVERMVITICIRGLEEQLEKTLWDQNAQWYGNEDVSWFEKINEISFLRQELDAISKSLSNPESGVLHSHSSLEINGDVSNDKRTDHLHQKVLGNHVSSSVSLWEGNGKDGELVIPVPENLDPQQLIHMKKDELVNFFKVEMTKMKRNHDYKLQEMTEKYFSLKREYLKERGSSLPSRKDKEFDVLRKKIPDVILKLDRILVENEKVPLLSNNNDNLSILKDRLESLLSENRQLRDALFDRKKEVNQLSSQLSDAIMKISEQSLVEENLLRRVESLESAVEDAHIEATICWDVYNFLFRRAISQVKCMAEDSEMEHNIMKEIYDLILKDASCNMSHARKSGFEDSDLESLAMEGLCAIIFREAFTEAREKLHDLSMDAIEKERVLKMEVAEKENLQQQVLLVTSTVNEKEKLLNETAAALAREKEKLMAASQELDSARDWTNQHQMIISKCNGESSVLKTNLLQASEELEQHKVEVCGLKTKLDQAMKELRESNGERSMLLVAAKENDNILSLVKANENEHRKQMESIIILVEGLSKGVAAFESRVAEHMERSSLRLESLSSQSSSLIQMVNKLKRKGLQYKQSLERRRSDLENAETEVDLLGDEVDVLLGLLEKIYIALDHYSPILKHYPGIMEILKLVRRKLSGE
;
A
#
# COMPACT_ATOMS: atom_id res chain seq x y z
N MET A 1 -44.80 28.73 -15.61
CA MET A 1 -46.07 29.27 -16.18
C MET A 1 -47.24 28.51 -15.54
N VAL A 2 -48.47 29.02 -15.70
CA VAL A 2 -49.81 28.42 -15.43
C VAL A 2 -49.82 26.89 -15.17
N GLY A 3 -50.56 26.34 -14.20
CA GLY A 3 -51.56 26.88 -13.26
C GLY A 3 -52.20 25.72 -12.47
N GLY A 4 -53.02 26.00 -11.45
CA GLY A 4 -53.57 24.95 -10.55
C GLY A 4 -55.07 24.68 -10.68
N ASN A 5 -55.51 23.53 -10.13
CA ASN A 5 -56.80 23.18 -9.52
C ASN A 5 -56.62 21.77 -8.90
N SER A 6 -57.14 21.35 -7.73
CA SER A 6 -58.36 21.68 -6.96
C SER A 6 -59.64 21.03 -7.47
N GLU A 7 -60.05 19.90 -6.88
CA GLU A 7 -61.46 19.62 -6.54
C GLU A 7 -61.58 18.51 -5.48
N MET A 8 -62.73 18.45 -4.78
CA MET A 8 -62.93 17.67 -3.54
C MET A 8 -64.42 17.43 -3.26
N GLU A 9 -64.95 16.22 -3.52
CA GLU A 9 -66.30 15.76 -3.17
C GLU A 9 -66.36 14.21 -3.14
N SER A 10 -67.39 13.52 -2.62
CA SER A 10 -68.22 13.75 -1.41
C SER A 10 -69.11 12.52 -1.13
N VAL A 11 -69.09 12.04 0.12
CA VAL A 11 -70.15 11.34 0.87
C VAL A 11 -71.27 10.59 0.10
N HIS A 12 -71.36 9.26 0.28
CA HIS A 12 -72.48 8.65 1.02
C HIS A 12 -72.27 7.17 1.39
N GLY A 13 -72.93 6.74 2.46
CA GLY A 13 -73.13 5.32 2.81
C GLY A 13 -74.59 5.05 3.22
N THR A 14 -74.97 3.77 3.23
CA THR A 14 -76.33 3.29 3.57
C THR A 14 -76.26 1.91 4.23
N VAL A 15 -77.25 1.60 5.08
CA VAL A 15 -77.30 0.39 5.92
C VAL A 15 -78.45 -0.54 5.50
N SER A 16 -78.25 -1.85 5.64
CA SER A 16 -79.34 -2.84 5.75
C SER A 16 -78.95 -3.99 6.69
N VAL A 17 -79.93 -4.72 7.22
CA VAL A 17 -79.78 -5.72 8.29
C VAL A 17 -80.69 -6.93 8.00
N GLY A 18 -80.21 -8.16 8.25
CA GLY A 18 -81.09 -9.34 8.26
C GLY A 18 -80.42 -10.73 8.20
N ASP A 19 -79.89 -11.20 9.34
CA ASP A 19 -80.13 -12.51 10.00
C ASP A 19 -80.14 -13.86 9.22
N PRO A 20 -80.06 -15.06 9.86
CA PRO A 20 -78.79 -15.79 9.83
C PRO A 20 -78.89 -17.31 9.45
N ILE A 21 -77.74 -18.00 9.58
CA ILE A 21 -77.53 -19.48 9.57
C ILE A 21 -77.51 -20.17 8.20
N LYS A 22 -76.33 -20.66 7.74
CA LYS A 22 -75.95 -22.10 7.81
C LYS A 22 -74.50 -22.40 7.42
N ASP A 23 -73.98 -23.54 7.86
CA ASP A 23 -72.63 -24.04 7.55
C ASP A 23 -72.48 -24.57 6.11
N SER A 24 -71.34 -24.26 5.48
CA SER A 24 -70.38 -25.27 4.98
C SER A 24 -69.07 -24.58 4.55
N GLY A 25 -67.93 -25.26 4.68
CA GLY A 25 -66.61 -24.63 4.55
C GLY A 25 -66.05 -24.63 3.14
N GLU A 26 -65.79 -23.44 2.58
CA GLU A 26 -65.03 -23.25 1.32
C GLU A 26 -64.19 -21.94 1.35
N LEU A 27 -64.08 -21.29 2.51
CA LEU A 27 -63.53 -19.92 2.69
C LEU A 27 -62.00 -19.79 2.75
N ASP A 28 -61.26 -20.91 2.78
CA ASP A 28 -59.80 -20.90 3.00
C ASP A 28 -58.98 -20.88 1.68
N VAL A 29 -59.63 -21.22 0.56
CA VAL A 29 -58.95 -21.35 -0.76
C VAL A 29 -58.90 -20.01 -1.51
N ASP A 30 -59.99 -19.24 -1.51
CA ASP A 30 -60.02 -17.95 -2.21
C ASP A 30 -59.10 -16.92 -1.56
N PHE A 31 -58.97 -16.90 -0.23
CA PHE A 31 -58.07 -15.98 0.47
C PHE A 31 -56.59 -16.30 0.21
N LEU A 32 -56.24 -17.58 -0.01
CA LEU A 32 -54.91 -17.98 -0.46
C LEU A 32 -54.67 -17.58 -1.93
N ASN A 33 -55.61 -17.82 -2.82
CA ASN A 33 -55.52 -17.40 -4.23
C ASN A 33 -55.38 -15.87 -4.37
N GLU A 34 -56.15 -15.10 -3.60
CA GLU A 34 -56.09 -13.63 -3.60
C GLU A 34 -54.76 -13.11 -3.03
N PHE A 35 -54.19 -13.79 -2.04
CA PHE A 35 -52.86 -13.46 -1.51
C PHE A 35 -51.71 -13.85 -2.46
N ASP A 36 -51.80 -15.01 -3.12
CA ASP A 36 -50.83 -15.43 -4.13
C ASP A 36 -50.85 -14.48 -5.35
N LEU A 37 -52.05 -14.06 -5.79
CA LEU A 37 -52.19 -13.01 -6.82
C LEU A 37 -51.54 -11.69 -6.37
N TYR A 38 -51.72 -11.28 -5.12
CA TYR A 38 -51.10 -10.05 -4.59
C TYR A 38 -49.57 -10.15 -4.48
N VAL A 39 -49.04 -11.33 -4.17
CA VAL A 39 -47.58 -11.60 -4.17
C VAL A 39 -47.01 -11.61 -5.60
N GLU A 40 -47.75 -12.15 -6.57
CA GLU A 40 -47.38 -12.13 -7.99
C GLU A 40 -47.41 -10.69 -8.55
N ASP A 41 -48.41 -9.87 -8.20
CA ASP A 41 -48.50 -8.43 -8.55
C ASP A 41 -47.34 -7.61 -7.95
N ILE A 42 -46.95 -7.87 -6.70
CA ILE A 42 -45.78 -7.25 -6.05
C ILE A 42 -44.48 -7.64 -6.76
N LYS A 43 -44.37 -8.90 -7.17
CA LYS A 43 -43.20 -9.47 -7.87
C LYS A 43 -43.07 -8.90 -9.28
N ASP A 44 -44.16 -8.77 -10.04
CA ASP A 44 -44.17 -8.11 -11.35
C ASP A 44 -43.93 -6.61 -11.23
N GLY A 45 -44.51 -5.95 -10.21
CA GLY A 45 -44.18 -4.56 -9.87
C GLY A 45 -42.69 -4.33 -9.56
N LEU A 46 -42.05 -5.28 -8.87
CA LEU A 46 -40.60 -5.29 -8.62
C LEU A 46 -39.80 -5.54 -9.91
N VAL A 47 -40.23 -6.43 -10.79
CA VAL A 47 -39.60 -6.68 -12.10
C VAL A 47 -39.68 -5.42 -12.97
N VAL A 48 -40.85 -4.78 -13.07
CA VAL A 48 -41.05 -3.53 -13.81
C VAL A 48 -40.22 -2.40 -13.22
N SER A 49 -40.23 -2.22 -11.89
CA SER A 49 -39.41 -1.22 -11.20
C SER A 49 -37.91 -1.41 -11.48
N ARG A 50 -37.45 -2.67 -11.47
CA ARG A 50 -36.06 -3.02 -11.81
C ARG A 50 -35.74 -2.75 -13.28
N MET A 51 -36.60 -3.13 -14.22
CA MET A 51 -36.42 -2.86 -15.65
C MET A 51 -36.43 -1.36 -15.98
N VAL A 52 -37.25 -0.57 -15.28
CA VAL A 52 -37.27 0.90 -15.40
C VAL A 52 -35.97 1.50 -14.85
N ASN A 53 -35.53 1.10 -13.65
CA ASN A 53 -34.25 1.57 -13.09
C ASN A 53 -33.05 1.16 -13.95
N ASP A 54 -32.98 -0.09 -14.42
CA ASP A 54 -31.93 -0.59 -15.32
C ASP A 54 -31.96 0.09 -16.70
N SER A 55 -33.09 0.68 -17.10
CA SER A 55 -33.22 1.51 -18.31
C SER A 55 -32.79 2.95 -18.07
N ILE A 56 -33.15 3.54 -16.92
CA ILE A 56 -32.73 4.90 -16.51
C ILE A 56 -31.21 4.94 -16.30
N ILE A 57 -30.66 4.01 -15.52
CA ILE A 57 -29.22 3.91 -15.25
C ILE A 57 -28.45 3.72 -16.56
N ARG A 58 -28.93 2.85 -17.47
CA ARG A 58 -28.32 2.65 -18.79
C ARG A 58 -28.43 3.89 -19.67
N GLY A 59 -29.55 4.61 -19.64
CA GLY A 59 -29.70 5.90 -20.33
C GLY A 59 -28.70 6.94 -19.81
N MET A 60 -28.49 7.02 -18.49
CA MET A 60 -27.50 7.90 -17.87
C MET A 60 -26.07 7.49 -18.21
N VAL A 61 -25.73 6.20 -18.14
CA VAL A 61 -24.41 5.67 -18.50
C VAL A 61 -24.10 5.95 -19.97
N ASN A 62 -25.01 5.65 -20.88
CA ASN A 62 -24.83 5.92 -22.32
C ASN A 62 -24.68 7.42 -22.61
N ALA A 63 -25.38 8.30 -21.87
CA ALA A 63 -25.23 9.75 -22.02
C ALA A 63 -23.85 10.25 -21.53
N VAL A 64 -23.36 9.72 -20.40
CA VAL A 64 -22.02 10.03 -19.87
C VAL A 64 -20.92 9.45 -20.78
N GLU A 65 -21.13 8.26 -21.35
CA GLU A 65 -20.21 7.63 -22.31
C GLU A 65 -20.12 8.46 -23.61
N GLN A 66 -21.25 8.93 -24.14
CA GLN A 66 -21.26 9.84 -25.29
C GLN A 66 -20.59 11.18 -24.98
N GLU A 67 -20.88 11.80 -23.83
CA GLU A 67 -20.24 13.08 -23.46
C GLU A 67 -18.72 12.91 -23.26
N ALA A 68 -18.29 11.78 -22.70
CA ALA A 68 -16.87 11.44 -22.57
C ALA A 68 -16.22 11.24 -23.95
N ALA A 69 -16.87 10.53 -24.87
CA ALA A 69 -16.39 10.33 -26.24
C ALA A 69 -16.27 11.65 -27.01
N ASP A 70 -17.28 12.53 -26.91
CA ASP A 70 -17.29 13.85 -27.56
C ASP A 70 -16.18 14.76 -27.00
N ARG A 71 -15.97 14.75 -25.67
CA ARG A 71 -14.86 15.46 -25.01
C ARG A 71 -13.48 14.93 -25.42
N ILE A 72 -13.33 13.61 -25.59
CA ILE A 72 -12.10 12.98 -26.10
C ILE A 72 -11.85 13.40 -27.55
N ALA A 73 -12.85 13.30 -28.43
CA ALA A 73 -12.73 13.71 -29.83
C ALA A 73 -12.38 15.21 -29.98
N GLN A 74 -12.92 16.09 -29.12
CA GLN A 74 -12.51 17.49 -29.06
C GLN A 74 -11.01 17.62 -28.69
N LYS A 75 -10.54 16.89 -27.67
CA LYS A 75 -9.14 16.96 -27.22
C LYS A 75 -8.16 16.33 -28.23
N GLU A 76 -8.57 15.31 -28.96
CA GLU A 76 -7.79 14.78 -30.09
C GLU A 76 -7.68 15.81 -31.22
N LEU A 77 -8.75 16.55 -31.53
CA LEU A 77 -8.71 17.64 -32.53
C LEU A 77 -7.80 18.80 -32.09
N GLU A 78 -7.78 19.14 -30.80
CA GLU A 78 -6.84 20.11 -30.21
C GLU A 78 -5.39 19.60 -30.31
N LEU A 79 -5.13 18.33 -30.00
CA LEU A 79 -3.80 17.71 -30.16
C LEU A 79 -3.34 17.64 -31.62
N VAL A 80 -4.24 17.38 -32.58
CA VAL A 80 -3.93 17.43 -34.01
C VAL A 80 -3.51 18.85 -34.42
N ARG A 81 -4.25 19.88 -34.00
CA ARG A 81 -3.89 21.29 -34.25
C ARG A 81 -2.55 21.67 -33.64
N LEU A 82 -2.27 21.26 -32.40
CA LEU A 82 -0.98 21.49 -31.74
C LEU A 82 0.17 20.77 -32.47
N LYS A 83 -0.06 19.55 -32.94
CA LYS A 83 0.91 18.75 -33.71
C LYS A 83 1.17 19.29 -35.13
N GLU A 84 0.16 19.91 -35.74
CA GLU A 84 0.26 20.61 -37.02
C GLU A 84 0.99 21.96 -36.87
N MET A 85 0.70 22.70 -35.79
CA MET A 85 1.45 23.89 -35.38
C MET A 85 2.92 23.56 -35.12
N LEU A 86 3.22 22.49 -34.36
CA LEU A 86 4.58 22.03 -34.10
C LEU A 86 5.34 21.65 -35.39
N LYS A 87 4.66 21.04 -36.38
CA LYS A 87 5.25 20.77 -37.70
C LYS A 87 5.59 22.04 -38.47
N SER A 88 4.81 23.12 -38.33
CA SER A 88 5.10 24.40 -39.00
C SER A 88 6.41 25.04 -38.53
N TYR A 89 6.86 24.74 -37.30
CA TYR A 89 8.17 25.15 -36.77
C TYR A 89 9.34 24.24 -37.19
N HIS A 90 9.11 23.16 -37.95
CA HIS A 90 10.16 22.19 -38.33
C HIS A 90 10.28 21.98 -39.85
N VAL A 91 10.02 23.04 -40.63
CA VAL A 91 10.31 23.09 -42.09
C VAL A 91 11.09 24.37 -42.37
N GLY A 92 12.40 24.37 -42.07
CA GLY A 92 13.18 25.62 -42.13
C GLY A 92 14.66 25.58 -41.73
N SER A 93 15.33 24.43 -41.71
CA SER A 93 16.80 24.39 -41.68
C SER A 93 17.30 23.23 -42.54
N ASP A 94 17.90 23.60 -43.67
CA ASP A 94 18.67 22.66 -44.49
C ASP A 94 19.99 22.30 -43.78
N GLU A 95 20.67 21.26 -44.24
CA GLU A 95 21.98 20.88 -43.69
C GLU A 95 23.06 21.86 -44.17
N ASN A 96 23.66 22.65 -43.27
CA ASN A 96 25.13 22.73 -43.07
C ASN A 96 25.58 23.81 -42.07
N GLN A 97 26.70 23.54 -41.39
CA GLN A 97 27.69 24.50 -40.87
C GLN A 97 27.21 25.79 -40.18
N LEU A 98 27.11 25.76 -38.84
CA LEU A 98 28.04 26.49 -37.93
C LEU A 98 27.54 26.48 -36.48
N LEU A 99 28.16 25.67 -35.61
CA LEU A 99 28.52 26.08 -34.23
C LEU A 99 29.34 24.99 -33.54
N ARG A 100 30.60 25.30 -33.25
CA ARG A 100 31.49 24.49 -32.40
C ARG A 100 31.29 24.97 -30.95
N PRO A 101 30.74 24.16 -30.02
CA PRO A 101 30.52 24.62 -28.66
C PRO A 101 31.85 24.78 -27.92
N LEU A 102 32.16 25.99 -27.45
CA LEU A 102 33.25 26.22 -26.51
C LEU A 102 32.71 26.00 -25.09
N THR A 103 33.23 25.00 -24.39
CA THR A 103 32.80 24.64 -23.05
C THR A 103 33.43 25.54 -21.98
N LYS A 104 32.63 26.04 -21.03
CA LYS A 104 32.66 25.56 -19.63
C LYS A 104 31.61 26.23 -18.73
N ASN A 105 30.98 25.37 -17.93
CA ASN A 105 30.59 25.52 -16.53
C ASN A 105 30.02 26.87 -16.03
N ASN A 106 28.78 26.82 -15.52
CA ASN A 106 28.52 27.21 -14.12
C ASN A 106 27.24 26.56 -13.58
N ASP A 107 27.07 26.64 -12.25
CA ASP A 107 26.14 25.92 -11.37
C ASP A 107 24.65 25.88 -11.81
N PRO A 108 23.96 24.71 -11.78
CA PRO A 108 22.54 24.62 -12.13
C PRO A 108 21.56 25.31 -11.16
N ASN A 109 21.89 25.40 -9.86
CA ASN A 109 20.85 25.52 -8.82
C ASN A 109 20.55 26.94 -8.31
N ILE A 110 21.29 27.98 -8.75
CA ILE A 110 21.03 29.38 -8.37
C ILE A 110 20.32 30.15 -9.52
N GLY A 111 20.25 29.57 -10.72
CA GLY A 111 19.72 30.24 -11.92
C GLY A 111 18.23 30.61 -11.86
N LYS A 112 17.36 29.72 -11.35
CA LYS A 112 15.89 29.86 -11.50
C LYS A 112 15.35 31.19 -10.92
N LEU A 113 15.59 31.48 -9.64
CA LEU A 113 15.00 32.68 -9.02
C LEU A 113 15.59 34.00 -9.56
N SER A 114 16.84 33.98 -10.04
CA SER A 114 17.47 35.16 -10.67
C SER A 114 17.02 35.38 -12.12
N ALA A 115 16.41 34.40 -12.79
CA ALA A 115 15.96 34.55 -14.17
C ALA A 115 14.68 35.41 -14.27
N PHE A 116 13.72 35.19 -13.36
CA PHE A 116 12.40 35.84 -13.42
C PHE A 116 12.48 37.38 -13.35
N SER A 117 13.33 37.95 -12.49
CA SER A 117 13.53 39.42 -12.45
C SER A 117 14.07 39.95 -13.77
N ARG A 118 15.12 39.31 -14.32
CA ARG A 118 15.77 39.73 -15.58
C ARG A 118 14.81 39.65 -16.78
N LEU A 119 13.85 38.73 -16.76
CA LEU A 119 12.81 38.60 -17.78
C LEU A 119 11.74 39.70 -17.66
N SER A 120 11.36 40.09 -16.45
CA SER A 120 10.48 41.26 -16.22
C SER A 120 11.16 42.56 -16.68
N ASP A 121 12.44 42.74 -16.37
CA ASP A 121 13.21 43.90 -16.83
C ASP A 121 13.30 43.92 -18.36
N ALA A 122 13.65 42.79 -18.98
CA ALA A 122 13.68 42.61 -20.43
C ALA A 122 12.34 42.93 -21.10
N LEU A 123 11.20 42.54 -20.50
CA LEU A 123 9.87 42.87 -21.04
C LEU A 123 9.68 44.40 -21.15
N THR A 124 10.12 45.17 -20.14
CA THR A 124 10.07 46.64 -20.21
C THR A 124 11.06 47.21 -21.22
N ASP A 125 12.23 46.57 -21.38
CA ASP A 125 13.23 47.00 -22.38
C ASP A 125 12.80 46.68 -23.81
N HIS A 126 12.05 45.60 -24.08
CA HIS A 126 11.54 45.30 -25.42
C HIS A 126 10.61 46.40 -25.96
N ASP A 127 9.75 46.97 -25.11
CA ASP A 127 8.87 48.07 -25.54
C ASP A 127 9.65 49.41 -25.67
N LYS A 128 10.69 49.65 -24.83
CA LYS A 128 11.63 50.78 -25.03
C LYS A 128 12.45 50.62 -26.32
N ILE A 129 12.86 49.40 -26.66
CA ILE A 129 13.58 49.06 -27.91
C ILE A 129 12.65 49.29 -29.10
N LEU A 130 11.40 48.83 -29.05
CA LEU A 130 10.42 49.08 -30.11
C LEU A 130 10.15 50.58 -30.30
N GLU A 131 10.02 51.34 -29.21
CA GLU A 131 9.78 52.79 -29.27
C GLU A 131 11.01 53.56 -29.81
N SER A 132 12.21 53.26 -29.32
CA SER A 132 13.46 53.89 -29.79
C SER A 132 13.78 53.51 -31.23
N PHE A 133 13.47 52.28 -31.66
CA PHE A 133 13.57 51.86 -33.06
C PHE A 133 12.51 52.55 -33.94
N GLY A 134 11.30 52.79 -33.44
CA GLY A 134 10.29 53.62 -34.10
C GLY A 134 10.72 55.08 -34.25
N ARG A 135 11.35 55.66 -33.22
CA ARG A 135 11.98 56.99 -33.27
C ARG A 135 13.13 57.03 -34.29
N LEU A 136 13.95 55.97 -34.38
CA LEU A 136 15.01 55.85 -35.39
C LEU A 136 14.43 55.74 -36.82
N LYS A 137 13.37 54.95 -37.01
CA LYS A 137 12.64 54.83 -38.29
C LYS A 137 12.08 56.17 -38.76
N SER A 138 11.53 56.98 -37.86
CA SER A 138 11.02 58.31 -38.19
C SER A 138 12.15 59.32 -38.47
N ALA A 139 13.23 59.30 -37.68
CA ALA A 139 14.40 60.17 -37.87
C ALA A 139 15.12 59.89 -39.20
N ALA A 140 15.36 58.62 -39.54
CA ALA A 140 16.03 58.23 -40.77
C ALA A 140 15.19 58.58 -42.02
N LYS A 141 13.87 58.38 -41.98
CA LYS A 141 12.95 58.88 -43.03
C LYS A 141 12.98 60.40 -43.15
N GLY A 142 13.12 61.12 -42.02
CA GLY A 142 13.34 62.56 -42.00
C GLY A 142 14.62 62.97 -42.74
N GLN A 143 15.75 62.33 -42.43
CA GLN A 143 17.03 62.62 -43.08
C GLN A 143 17.03 62.28 -44.58
N LEU A 144 16.48 61.13 -44.99
CA LEU A 144 16.32 60.78 -46.40
C LEU A 144 15.43 61.80 -47.15
N LYS A 145 14.37 62.30 -46.52
CA LYS A 145 13.50 63.35 -47.07
C LYS A 145 14.23 64.69 -47.20
N ASN A 146 15.04 65.07 -46.21
CA ASN A 146 15.86 66.28 -46.27
C ASN A 146 16.91 66.18 -47.39
N LEU A 147 17.63 65.06 -47.47
CA LEU A 147 18.61 64.82 -48.53
C LEU A 147 17.99 64.86 -49.94
N ARG A 148 16.77 64.32 -50.11
CA ARG A 148 16.00 64.45 -51.36
C ARG A 148 15.59 65.91 -51.65
N ILE A 149 15.25 66.69 -50.62
CA ILE A 149 14.98 68.13 -50.75
C ILE A 149 16.25 68.89 -51.17
N ASP A 150 17.42 68.58 -50.59
CA ASP A 150 18.68 69.26 -50.87
C ASP A 150 19.19 68.96 -52.28
N ILE A 151 19.12 67.70 -52.73
CA ILE A 151 19.33 67.32 -54.14
C ILE A 151 18.35 68.10 -55.05
N GLY A 152 17.11 68.29 -54.59
CA GLY A 152 16.08 69.13 -55.22
C GLY A 152 16.37 70.64 -55.19
N GLN A 153 17.18 71.16 -54.27
CA GLN A 153 17.62 72.56 -54.24
C GLN A 153 18.83 72.79 -55.16
N ILE A 154 19.74 71.82 -55.28
CA ILE A 154 20.84 71.80 -56.27
C ILE A 154 20.29 71.63 -57.72
N ARG A 155 18.97 71.48 -57.89
CA ARG A 155 18.24 71.64 -59.17
C ARG A 155 17.87 73.10 -59.48
N GLY A 156 17.68 73.95 -58.47
CA GLY A 156 17.21 75.33 -58.64
C GLY A 156 18.31 76.34 -59.01
N HIS A 157 19.51 76.19 -58.44
CA HIS A 157 20.61 77.17 -58.59
C HIS A 157 21.31 77.16 -59.96
N GLY A 158 20.89 76.32 -60.91
CA GLY A 158 21.42 76.25 -62.27
C GLY A 158 21.01 77.40 -63.22
N SER A 159 20.58 78.55 -62.70
CA SER A 159 20.04 79.67 -63.48
C SER A 159 20.74 81.01 -63.18
N ILE A 160 22.06 81.06 -63.45
CA ILE A 160 22.85 82.29 -63.38
C ILE A 160 22.24 83.35 -64.32
N LYS A 161 21.99 84.56 -63.79
CA LYS A 161 21.47 85.68 -64.58
C LYS A 161 22.43 86.05 -65.70
N LYS A 162 21.94 85.92 -66.94
CA LYS A 162 22.63 86.35 -68.16
C LYS A 162 22.82 87.88 -68.16
N ILE A 163 24.06 88.34 -68.06
CA ILE A 163 24.50 89.70 -68.38
C ILE A 163 25.50 89.59 -69.53
N ASN A 164 25.41 90.48 -70.52
CA ASN A 164 26.06 90.30 -71.81
C ASN A 164 27.49 90.83 -71.84
N SER A 165 28.42 90.02 -72.36
CA SER A 165 29.54 90.49 -73.18
C SER A 165 29.82 89.44 -74.27
N VAL A 166 30.13 89.88 -75.49
CA VAL A 166 30.24 89.01 -76.66
C VAL A 166 31.70 88.63 -76.93
N SER A 167 31.95 87.33 -77.11
CA SER A 167 33.01 86.85 -77.99
C SER A 167 32.64 85.44 -78.47
N GLU A 168 32.75 85.21 -79.78
CA GLU A 168 32.42 83.93 -80.42
C GLU A 168 33.71 83.13 -80.65
N LEU A 169 33.81 81.89 -80.14
CA LEU A 169 34.33 80.78 -80.96
C LEU A 169 33.96 79.39 -80.41
N VAL A 170 33.27 78.62 -81.27
CA VAL A 170 33.31 77.16 -81.45
C VAL A 170 33.65 76.26 -80.24
N GLY A 171 32.61 75.59 -79.73
CA GLY A 171 32.59 74.12 -79.72
C GLY A 171 33.29 73.35 -78.59
N LEU A 172 32.66 73.27 -77.41
CA LEU A 172 32.76 72.09 -76.52
C LEU A 172 31.58 71.91 -75.52
N GLY A 173 30.54 72.74 -75.60
CA GLY A 173 29.48 72.85 -74.57
C GLY A 173 28.39 71.76 -74.56
N GLY A 174 28.63 70.57 -75.12
CA GLY A 174 27.58 69.54 -75.32
C GLY A 174 27.71 68.25 -74.50
N ILE A 175 28.90 67.92 -73.97
CA ILE A 175 29.19 66.57 -73.47
C ILE A 175 29.00 66.42 -71.95
N LEU A 176 29.30 67.47 -71.16
CA LEU A 176 29.23 67.42 -69.70
C LEU A 176 27.80 67.31 -69.15
N GLN A 177 26.87 68.08 -69.73
CA GLN A 177 25.55 68.31 -69.13
C GLN A 177 24.62 67.07 -69.18
N GLU A 178 24.76 66.21 -70.20
CA GLU A 178 23.97 64.98 -70.30
C GLU A 178 24.48 63.88 -69.36
N ASP A 179 25.79 63.86 -69.08
CA ASP A 179 26.43 62.89 -68.20
C ASP A 179 26.20 63.21 -66.72
N GLU A 180 26.20 64.50 -66.34
CA GLU A 180 25.76 64.97 -65.02
C GLU A 180 24.29 64.62 -64.74
N LEU A 181 23.40 64.77 -65.73
CA LEU A 181 21.97 64.40 -65.58
C LEU A 181 21.79 62.88 -65.40
N LYS A 182 22.51 62.05 -66.15
CA LYS A 182 22.48 60.59 -65.97
C LYS A 182 23.02 60.18 -64.59
N LYS A 183 24.11 60.80 -64.13
CA LYS A 183 24.66 60.59 -62.78
C LYS A 183 23.69 61.04 -61.68
N ARG A 184 22.99 62.16 -61.84
CA ARG A 184 21.95 62.62 -60.89
C ARG A 184 20.74 61.69 -60.82
N ILE A 185 20.25 61.19 -61.97
CA ILE A 185 19.17 60.19 -61.99
C ILE A 185 19.64 58.87 -61.36
N GLY A 186 20.93 58.53 -61.50
CA GLY A 186 21.57 57.47 -60.73
C GLY A 186 21.52 57.72 -59.21
N ALA A 187 21.88 58.93 -58.76
CA ALA A 187 21.87 59.31 -57.36
C ALA A 187 20.45 59.27 -56.73
N GLU A 188 19.44 59.76 -57.44
CA GLU A 188 18.03 59.68 -57.00
C GLU A 188 17.56 58.21 -56.92
N LYS A 189 17.86 57.38 -57.93
CA LYS A 189 17.54 55.95 -57.89
C LYS A 189 18.27 55.18 -56.78
N THR A 190 19.54 55.51 -56.49
CA THR A 190 20.25 54.89 -55.38
C THR A 190 19.69 55.32 -54.03
N LEU A 191 19.24 56.58 -53.90
CA LEU A 191 18.55 57.07 -52.70
C LEU A 191 17.21 56.36 -52.49
N ASP A 192 16.47 56.10 -53.57
CA ASP A 192 15.22 55.35 -53.54
C ASP A 192 15.47 53.89 -53.13
N SER A 193 16.44 53.20 -53.75
CA SER A 193 16.80 51.82 -53.36
C SER A 193 17.35 51.72 -51.93
N LEU A 194 18.04 52.77 -51.45
CA LEU A 194 18.48 52.87 -50.06
C LEU A 194 17.28 53.02 -49.12
N SER A 195 16.28 53.84 -49.49
CA SER A 195 15.04 53.97 -48.71
C SER A 195 14.22 52.68 -48.66
N GLU A 196 14.18 51.90 -49.75
CA GLU A 196 13.50 50.59 -49.80
C GLU A 196 14.25 49.55 -48.96
N THR A 197 15.59 49.49 -49.09
CA THR A 197 16.45 48.62 -48.28
C THR A 197 16.31 48.93 -46.79
N LEU A 198 16.31 50.22 -46.44
CA LEU A 198 16.19 50.67 -45.06
C LEU A 198 14.80 50.32 -44.48
N GLU A 199 13.73 50.49 -45.25
CA GLU A 199 12.38 50.10 -44.82
C GLU A 199 12.27 48.57 -44.63
N SER A 200 12.88 47.78 -45.53
CA SER A 200 12.95 46.32 -45.41
C SER A 200 13.69 45.87 -44.13
N VAL A 201 14.82 46.51 -43.79
CA VAL A 201 15.55 46.25 -42.54
C VAL A 201 14.72 46.66 -41.31
N PHE A 202 14.04 47.81 -41.35
CA PHE A 202 13.12 48.21 -40.27
C PHE A 202 11.97 47.21 -40.09
N GLU A 203 11.43 46.67 -41.18
CA GLU A 203 10.35 45.68 -41.13
C GLU A 203 10.84 44.31 -40.64
N GLN A 204 12.02 43.86 -41.07
CA GLN A 204 12.62 42.60 -40.62
C GLN A 204 12.91 42.63 -39.11
N VAL A 205 13.52 43.70 -38.59
CA VAL A 205 13.80 43.84 -37.15
C VAL A 205 12.51 44.00 -36.35
N GLY A 206 11.51 44.73 -36.88
CA GLY A 206 10.18 44.82 -36.25
C GLY A 206 9.52 43.45 -36.07
N ASN A 207 9.57 42.61 -37.12
CA ASN A 207 9.05 41.24 -37.06
C ASN A 207 9.85 40.34 -36.12
N ILE A 208 11.18 40.50 -36.01
CA ILE A 208 12.01 39.77 -35.04
C ILE A 208 11.62 40.14 -33.60
N VAL A 209 11.49 41.44 -33.29
CA VAL A 209 11.10 41.90 -31.94
C VAL A 209 9.68 41.46 -31.60
N TYR A 210 8.74 41.53 -32.55
CA TYR A 210 7.38 41.03 -32.35
C TYR A 210 7.36 39.51 -32.11
N SER A 211 8.09 38.73 -32.90
CA SER A 211 8.19 37.27 -32.74
C SER A 211 8.77 36.91 -31.36
N PHE A 212 9.81 37.63 -30.91
CA PHE A 212 10.37 37.44 -29.57
C PHE A 212 9.33 37.72 -28.46
N LYS A 213 8.54 38.80 -28.60
CA LYS A 213 7.47 39.13 -27.64
C LYS A 213 6.38 38.06 -27.61
N VAL A 214 5.98 37.51 -28.76
CA VAL A 214 5.02 36.39 -28.83
C VAL A 214 5.59 35.14 -28.17
N SER A 215 6.83 34.74 -28.49
CA SER A 215 7.48 33.57 -27.88
C SER A 215 7.65 33.71 -26.37
N HIS A 216 7.95 34.91 -25.86
CA HIS A 216 8.04 35.17 -24.43
C HIS A 216 6.66 35.03 -23.73
N CYS A 217 5.59 35.55 -24.33
CA CYS A 217 4.24 35.39 -23.79
C CYS A 217 3.81 33.91 -23.76
N GLN A 218 4.14 33.13 -24.80
CA GLN A 218 3.89 31.69 -24.83
C GLN A 218 4.68 30.96 -23.74
N TRP A 219 5.98 31.24 -23.61
CA TRP A 219 6.82 30.64 -22.56
C TRP A 219 6.33 30.96 -21.15
N GLN A 220 5.90 32.20 -20.90
CA GLN A 220 5.31 32.57 -19.60
C GLN A 220 4.04 31.75 -19.32
N GLN A 221 3.14 31.63 -20.30
CA GLN A 221 1.91 30.85 -20.14
C GLN A 221 2.20 29.35 -19.94
N GLU A 222 3.23 28.80 -20.59
CA GLU A 222 3.70 27.43 -20.35
C GLU A 222 4.23 27.25 -18.92
N GLN A 223 4.95 28.22 -18.35
CA GLN A 223 5.38 28.16 -16.94
C GLN A 223 4.20 28.27 -15.97
N GLU A 224 3.22 29.14 -16.22
CA GLU A 224 2.02 29.26 -15.39
C GLU A 224 1.21 27.95 -15.35
N TYR A 225 1.02 27.30 -16.51
CA TYR A 225 0.41 25.96 -16.58
C TYR A 225 1.28 24.87 -15.94
N GLN A 226 2.61 24.91 -16.11
CA GLN A 226 3.50 23.93 -15.49
C GLN A 226 3.46 24.04 -13.96
N GLU A 227 3.46 25.24 -13.38
CA GLU A 227 3.27 25.40 -11.94
C GLU A 227 1.89 24.91 -11.48
N GLU A 228 0.82 25.10 -12.28
CA GLU A 228 -0.50 24.60 -11.94
C GLU A 228 -0.55 23.07 -11.94
N VAL A 229 0.07 22.42 -12.93
CA VAL A 229 0.23 20.97 -12.97
C VAL A 229 1.10 20.46 -11.82
N GLU A 230 2.22 21.13 -11.49
CA GLU A 230 3.06 20.76 -10.35
C GLU A 230 2.30 20.92 -9.02
N ARG A 231 1.56 22.01 -8.81
CA ARG A 231 0.66 22.20 -7.65
C ARG A 231 -0.40 21.10 -7.57
N MET A 232 -1.03 20.76 -8.70
CA MET A 232 -2.06 19.71 -8.77
C MET A 232 -1.48 18.33 -8.44
N VAL A 233 -0.32 17.97 -9.03
CA VAL A 233 0.37 16.70 -8.77
C VAL A 233 0.80 16.61 -7.30
N ILE A 234 1.40 17.66 -6.74
CA ILE A 234 1.77 17.71 -5.32
C ILE A 234 0.52 17.52 -4.43
N THR A 235 -0.59 18.19 -4.75
CA THR A 235 -1.85 18.06 -4.01
C THR A 235 -2.44 16.64 -4.08
N ILE A 236 -2.39 16.01 -5.26
CA ILE A 236 -2.84 14.62 -5.45
C ILE A 236 -1.92 13.63 -4.72
N CYS A 237 -0.60 13.86 -4.73
CA CYS A 237 0.35 13.02 -4.00
C CYS A 237 0.20 13.15 -2.47
N ILE A 238 0.01 14.37 -1.95
CA ILE A 238 -0.27 14.59 -0.52
C ILE A 238 -1.58 13.90 -0.14
N ARG A 239 -2.67 14.16 -0.86
CA ARG A 239 -3.98 13.56 -0.54
C ARG A 239 -3.94 12.03 -0.68
N GLY A 240 -3.23 11.49 -1.66
CA GLY A 240 -3.04 10.04 -1.80
C GLY A 240 -2.22 9.41 -0.67
N LEU A 241 -1.28 10.15 -0.07
CA LEU A 241 -0.57 9.71 1.14
C LEU A 241 -1.45 9.84 2.40
N GLU A 242 -2.28 10.88 2.51
CA GLU A 242 -3.27 11.04 3.57
C GLU A 242 -4.32 9.91 3.53
N GLU A 243 -4.91 9.65 2.36
CA GLU A 243 -5.84 8.54 2.10
C GLU A 243 -5.21 7.17 2.41
N GLN A 244 -3.92 6.96 2.08
CA GLN A 244 -3.20 5.73 2.42
C GLN A 244 -2.89 5.60 3.91
N LEU A 245 -2.50 6.69 4.59
CA LEU A 245 -2.22 6.69 6.04
C LEU A 245 -3.51 6.48 6.82
N GLU A 246 -4.59 7.18 6.47
CA GLU A 246 -5.92 6.97 7.06
C GLU A 246 -6.38 5.53 6.85
N LYS A 247 -6.31 5.01 5.62
CA LYS A 247 -6.65 3.60 5.38
C LYS A 247 -5.79 2.65 6.21
N THR A 248 -4.48 2.89 6.30
CA THR A 248 -3.58 2.02 7.08
C THR A 248 -3.94 2.05 8.58
N LEU A 249 -4.35 3.21 9.10
CA LEU A 249 -4.82 3.36 10.48
C LEU A 249 -6.20 2.69 10.70
N TRP A 250 -7.10 2.71 9.72
CA TRP A 250 -8.37 1.99 9.78
C TRP A 250 -8.21 0.48 9.65
N ASP A 251 -7.38 0.01 8.73
CA ASP A 251 -7.05 -1.42 8.57
C ASP A 251 -6.36 -1.95 9.83
N GLN A 252 -5.46 -1.16 10.45
CA GLN A 252 -4.87 -1.49 11.76
C GLN A 252 -5.93 -1.48 12.87
N ASN A 253 -6.74 -0.42 13.05
CA ASN A 253 -7.79 -0.42 14.07
C ASN A 253 -8.77 -1.59 13.89
N ALA A 254 -9.17 -1.94 12.67
CA ALA A 254 -10.02 -3.09 12.39
C ALA A 254 -9.37 -4.43 12.76
N GLN A 255 -8.04 -4.54 12.61
CA GLN A 255 -7.27 -5.72 13.02
C GLN A 255 -7.13 -5.84 14.55
N TRP A 256 -7.13 -4.73 15.29
CA TRP A 256 -6.99 -4.72 16.75
C TRP A 256 -8.35 -4.76 17.49
N TYR A 257 -9.41 -4.18 16.92
CA TYR A 257 -10.79 -4.26 17.46
C TYR A 257 -11.55 -5.53 17.04
N GLY A 258 -10.89 -6.50 16.40
CA GLY A 258 -11.38 -7.87 16.37
C GLY A 258 -11.48 -8.45 17.79
N ASN A 259 -12.35 -9.45 17.99
CA ASN A 259 -12.63 -10.06 19.31
C ASN A 259 -11.42 -10.68 20.04
N GLU A 260 -10.23 -10.67 19.44
CA GLU A 260 -9.03 -11.29 19.97
C GLU A 260 -8.50 -10.57 21.22
N ASP A 261 -8.51 -9.23 21.27
CA ASP A 261 -7.88 -8.48 22.38
C ASP A 261 -8.62 -8.63 23.72
N VAL A 262 -9.96 -8.61 23.69
CA VAL A 262 -10.80 -8.99 24.85
C VAL A 262 -10.50 -10.43 25.27
N SER A 263 -10.40 -11.35 24.30
CA SER A 263 -10.07 -12.75 24.59
C SER A 263 -8.66 -12.94 25.16
N TRP A 264 -7.70 -12.05 24.85
CA TRP A 264 -6.35 -12.08 25.42
C TRP A 264 -6.35 -11.67 26.89
N PHE A 265 -7.09 -10.61 27.24
CA PHE A 265 -7.29 -10.24 28.64
C PHE A 265 -8.05 -11.33 29.43
N GLU A 266 -9.06 -11.95 28.84
CA GLU A 266 -9.76 -13.10 29.45
C GLU A 266 -8.80 -14.27 29.68
N LYS A 267 -8.02 -14.68 28.66
CA LYS A 267 -7.01 -15.76 28.79
C LYS A 267 -5.92 -15.45 29.82
N ILE A 268 -5.48 -14.20 29.95
CA ILE A 268 -4.51 -13.80 31.00
C ILE A 268 -5.13 -13.92 32.39
N ASN A 269 -6.41 -13.56 32.56
CA ASN A 269 -7.14 -13.76 33.81
C ASN A 269 -7.37 -15.25 34.11
N GLU A 270 -7.70 -16.09 33.11
CA GLU A 270 -7.78 -17.55 33.25
C GLU A 270 -6.43 -18.16 33.67
N ILE A 271 -5.33 -17.73 33.06
CA ILE A 271 -3.96 -18.15 33.44
C ILE A 271 -3.65 -17.77 34.90
N SER A 272 -4.05 -16.56 35.34
CA SER A 272 -3.91 -16.10 36.72
C SER A 272 -4.75 -16.95 37.70
N PHE A 273 -5.99 -17.28 37.33
CA PHE A 273 -6.88 -18.14 38.12
C PHE A 273 -6.34 -19.57 38.24
N LEU A 274 -5.97 -20.20 37.11
CA LEU A 274 -5.33 -21.52 37.07
C LEU A 274 -4.05 -21.56 37.91
N ARG A 275 -3.26 -20.48 37.91
CA ARG A 275 -2.06 -20.33 38.74
C ARG A 275 -2.38 -20.27 40.24
N GLN A 276 -3.52 -19.70 40.64
CA GLN A 276 -3.98 -19.70 42.04
C GLN A 276 -4.51 -21.08 42.48
N GLU A 277 -5.34 -21.74 41.66
CA GLU A 277 -5.82 -23.10 41.95
C GLU A 277 -4.65 -24.10 42.06
N LEU A 278 -3.69 -24.02 41.15
CA LEU A 278 -2.53 -24.89 41.12
C LEU A 278 -1.62 -24.70 42.35
N ASP A 279 -1.50 -23.48 42.87
CA ASP A 279 -0.81 -23.17 44.13
C ASP A 279 -1.59 -23.69 45.37
N ALA A 280 -2.92 -23.61 45.37
CA ALA A 280 -3.75 -24.23 46.41
C ALA A 280 -3.61 -25.77 46.42
N ILE A 281 -3.55 -26.40 45.24
CA ILE A 281 -3.27 -27.83 45.09
C ILE A 281 -1.84 -28.16 45.55
N SER A 282 -0.84 -27.34 45.20
CA SER A 282 0.56 -27.47 45.64
C SER A 282 0.67 -27.51 47.17
N LYS A 283 0.02 -26.56 47.85
CA LYS A 283 -0.04 -26.47 49.31
C LYS A 283 -0.73 -27.69 49.91
N SER A 284 -1.85 -28.12 49.33
CA SER A 284 -2.59 -29.32 49.78
C SER A 284 -1.76 -30.61 49.66
N LEU A 285 -0.99 -30.77 48.58
CA LEU A 285 -0.09 -31.92 48.36
C LEU A 285 1.19 -31.88 49.20
N SER A 286 1.48 -30.75 49.85
CA SER A 286 2.70 -30.57 50.65
C SER A 286 2.55 -30.99 52.11
N ASN A 287 1.31 -31.23 52.59
CA ASN A 287 1.05 -31.74 53.94
C ASN A 287 1.28 -33.27 54.01
N PRO A 288 2.24 -33.78 54.80
CA PRO A 288 2.57 -35.21 54.85
C PRO A 288 1.84 -35.91 56.01
N GLU A 289 0.51 -35.90 56.01
CA GLU A 289 -0.27 -36.51 57.11
C GLU A 289 -0.39 -38.04 56.92
N SER A 290 0.64 -38.75 57.37
CA SER A 290 0.62 -40.21 57.53
C SER A 290 1.15 -40.59 58.91
N GLY A 291 0.22 -40.80 59.84
CA GLY A 291 0.53 -41.34 61.17
C GLY A 291 0.05 -40.49 62.35
N VAL A 292 -1.24 -40.60 62.66
CA VAL A 292 -1.74 -40.88 64.03
C VAL A 292 -3.13 -41.52 63.91
N LEU A 293 -3.49 -42.36 64.88
CA LEU A 293 -4.74 -43.12 64.89
C LEU A 293 -5.95 -42.24 65.26
N HIS A 294 -7.14 -42.62 64.79
CA HIS A 294 -8.38 -42.06 65.32
C HIS A 294 -8.50 -42.35 66.82
N SER A 295 -8.62 -41.30 67.63
CA SER A 295 -9.06 -41.37 69.04
C SER A 295 -9.81 -40.09 69.37
N HIS A 296 -10.97 -40.23 70.01
CA HIS A 296 -11.89 -39.11 70.26
C HIS A 296 -11.41 -38.22 71.40
N SER A 297 -11.37 -36.90 71.19
CA SER A 297 -11.73 -35.90 72.21
C SER A 297 -12.11 -34.57 71.57
N SER A 298 -13.05 -33.87 72.18
CA SER A 298 -13.27 -32.42 72.00
C SER A 298 -12.27 -31.61 72.84
N LEU A 299 -12.12 -30.32 72.54
CA LEU A 299 -12.45 -29.16 73.41
C LEU A 299 -11.67 -27.88 72.96
N GLU A 300 -12.40 -26.75 72.81
CA GLU A 300 -12.08 -25.30 73.09
C GLU A 300 -10.62 -24.74 73.08
N ILE A 301 -10.28 -23.44 72.90
CA ILE A 301 -10.88 -22.13 72.50
C ILE A 301 -9.71 -21.12 72.30
N ASN A 302 -9.96 -19.88 71.82
CA ASN A 302 -9.04 -18.72 71.67
C ASN A 302 -8.09 -18.73 70.44
N GLY A 303 -7.75 -17.57 69.85
CA GLY A 303 -8.24 -16.20 70.10
C GLY A 303 -7.47 -15.10 69.33
N ASP A 304 -8.14 -13.96 69.08
CA ASP A 304 -7.68 -12.66 68.51
C ASP A 304 -7.09 -12.63 67.08
N VAL A 305 -7.56 -11.83 66.10
CA VAL A 305 -7.81 -10.35 65.98
C VAL A 305 -6.50 -9.60 65.63
N SER A 306 -6.38 -8.78 64.57
CA SER A 306 -7.25 -7.69 64.03
C SER A 306 -7.54 -7.81 62.51
N ASN A 307 -8.65 -7.33 61.94
CA ASN A 307 -9.12 -5.93 61.75
C ASN A 307 -8.04 -5.04 61.08
N ASP A 308 -8.30 -4.23 60.04
CA ASP A 308 -9.51 -3.63 59.42
C ASP A 308 -9.28 -3.50 57.87
N LYS A 309 -10.17 -3.11 56.93
CA LYS A 309 -11.64 -2.89 56.70
C LYS A 309 -11.83 -2.64 55.18
N ARG A 310 -13.02 -2.43 54.56
CA ARG A 310 -14.36 -3.05 54.59
C ARG A 310 -15.32 -2.19 53.74
N THR A 311 -15.81 -2.73 52.62
CA THR A 311 -16.98 -2.27 51.85
C THR A 311 -17.42 -3.45 50.95
N ASP A 312 -18.11 -4.45 51.48
CA ASP A 312 -19.58 -4.51 51.57
C ASP A 312 -20.29 -4.11 50.26
N HIS A 313 -20.75 -5.11 49.50
CA HIS A 313 -22.19 -5.28 49.24
C HIS A 313 -22.53 -6.68 48.70
N LEU A 314 -23.13 -7.52 49.57
CA LEU A 314 -24.10 -8.60 49.25
C LEU A 314 -23.60 -9.84 48.45
N HIS A 315 -24.08 -11.08 48.66
CA HIS A 315 -25.11 -11.63 49.55
C HIS A 315 -24.63 -12.86 50.35
N GLN A 316 -24.80 -12.77 51.68
CA GLN A 316 -25.61 -13.69 52.50
C GLN A 316 -25.34 -15.21 52.52
N LYS A 317 -24.82 -15.70 53.66
CA LYS A 317 -24.74 -17.12 54.04
C LYS A 317 -26.13 -17.76 54.19
N VAL A 318 -26.28 -19.00 53.70
CA VAL A 318 -26.89 -20.11 54.47
C VAL A 318 -26.04 -21.36 54.23
N LEU A 319 -25.44 -21.92 55.28
CA LEU A 319 -24.92 -23.28 55.30
C LEU A 319 -25.79 -24.06 56.30
N GLY A 320 -26.50 -25.08 55.83
CA GLY A 320 -27.43 -25.84 56.66
C GLY A 320 -27.74 -27.21 56.11
N ASN A 321 -27.30 -28.25 56.83
CA ASN A 321 -27.82 -29.62 56.78
C ASN A 321 -27.79 -30.37 55.43
N HIS A 322 -26.59 -30.53 54.85
CA HIS A 322 -26.32 -31.79 54.15
C HIS A 322 -25.94 -32.88 55.15
N VAL A 323 -26.97 -33.52 55.70
CA VAL A 323 -26.83 -34.90 56.20
C VAL A 323 -26.27 -35.74 55.06
N SER A 324 -25.29 -36.61 55.34
CA SER A 324 -24.78 -37.59 54.37
C SER A 324 -25.82 -38.68 54.10
N SER A 325 -26.89 -38.31 53.41
CA SER A 325 -27.93 -39.23 52.96
C SER A 325 -27.39 -40.04 51.79
N SER A 326 -26.66 -41.12 52.10
CA SER A 326 -26.30 -42.16 51.15
C SER A 326 -27.53 -43.02 50.79
N VAL A 327 -28.57 -42.35 50.31
CA VAL A 327 -29.78 -42.94 49.73
C VAL A 327 -29.66 -42.77 48.22
N SER A 328 -28.94 -43.70 47.60
CA SER A 328 -29.11 -43.99 46.18
C SER A 328 -30.51 -44.59 46.01
N LEU A 329 -31.51 -43.72 45.88
CA LEU A 329 -32.86 -44.12 45.55
C LEU A 329 -32.82 -44.93 44.24
N TRP A 330 -33.57 -46.01 44.17
CA TRP A 330 -33.65 -46.81 42.95
C TRP A 330 -34.28 -45.98 41.83
N GLU A 331 -33.59 -45.84 40.71
CA GLU A 331 -34.21 -45.54 39.43
C GLU A 331 -34.07 -46.77 38.54
N GLY A 332 -35.20 -47.31 38.10
CA GLY A 332 -35.29 -48.66 37.57
C GLY A 332 -34.80 -48.77 36.14
N ASN A 333 -33.88 -49.69 35.86
CA ASN A 333 -33.56 -50.10 34.50
C ASN A 333 -34.10 -51.52 34.27
N GLY A 334 -35.26 -51.60 33.61
CA GLY A 334 -36.06 -52.82 33.54
C GLY A 334 -35.46 -53.91 32.67
N LYS A 335 -35.10 -55.04 33.30
CA LYS A 335 -35.12 -56.36 32.67
C LYS A 335 -35.69 -57.35 33.67
N ASP A 336 -36.89 -57.87 33.37
CA ASP A 336 -37.54 -58.89 34.19
C ASP A 336 -36.76 -60.21 34.11
N GLY A 337 -35.86 -60.41 35.09
CA GLY A 337 -35.29 -61.70 35.43
C GLY A 337 -36.10 -62.29 36.57
N GLU A 338 -36.95 -63.27 36.26
CA GLU A 338 -37.81 -63.95 37.23
C GLU A 338 -36.98 -64.53 38.39
N LEU A 339 -37.07 -63.90 39.57
CA LEU A 339 -36.34 -64.32 40.76
C LEU A 339 -36.98 -65.55 41.40
N VAL A 340 -36.80 -66.69 40.74
CA VAL A 340 -37.07 -68.02 41.30
C VAL A 340 -36.23 -68.20 42.57
N ILE A 341 -36.88 -68.07 43.72
CA ILE A 341 -36.29 -68.43 45.01
C ILE A 341 -36.11 -69.96 45.00
N PRO A 342 -34.87 -70.49 45.02
CA PRO A 342 -34.67 -71.94 44.97
C PRO A 342 -35.10 -72.55 46.31
N VAL A 343 -36.19 -73.31 46.29
CA VAL A 343 -36.65 -74.11 47.44
C VAL A 343 -35.54 -75.11 47.79
N PRO A 344 -35.07 -75.19 49.06
CA PRO A 344 -34.03 -76.14 49.42
C PRO A 344 -34.49 -77.59 49.22
N GLU A 345 -33.83 -78.31 48.31
CA GLU A 345 -34.22 -79.64 47.78
C GLU A 345 -34.13 -80.81 48.79
N ASN A 346 -34.07 -80.54 50.09
CA ASN A 346 -33.75 -81.50 51.15
C ASN A 346 -34.75 -81.51 52.32
N LEU A 347 -36.00 -81.10 52.08
CA LEU A 347 -37.07 -81.09 53.09
C LEU A 347 -38.19 -82.06 52.71
N ASP A 348 -38.14 -83.27 53.25
CA ASP A 348 -39.25 -84.23 53.23
C ASP A 348 -40.44 -83.69 54.06
N PRO A 349 -41.60 -83.40 53.45
CA PRO A 349 -42.74 -82.82 54.16
C PRO A 349 -43.27 -83.70 55.29
N GLN A 350 -43.07 -85.03 55.23
CA GLN A 350 -43.67 -85.96 56.17
C GLN A 350 -43.04 -85.88 57.58
N GLN A 351 -41.78 -85.45 57.68
CA GLN A 351 -41.09 -85.31 58.98
C GLN A 351 -41.52 -84.05 59.75
N LEU A 352 -41.96 -83.00 59.06
CA LEU A 352 -42.34 -81.72 59.66
C LEU A 352 -43.71 -81.75 60.34
N ILE A 353 -44.60 -82.66 59.92
CA ILE A 353 -46.00 -82.75 60.40
C ILE A 353 -46.07 -83.28 61.86
N HIS A 354 -45.07 -84.02 62.31
CA HIS A 354 -45.06 -84.69 63.63
C HIS A 354 -44.32 -83.92 64.74
N MET A 355 -43.67 -82.79 64.42
CA MET A 355 -42.95 -81.96 65.40
C MET A 355 -43.87 -80.95 66.10
N LYS A 356 -43.66 -80.71 67.39
CA LYS A 356 -44.33 -79.61 68.12
C LYS A 356 -43.75 -78.26 67.70
N LYS A 357 -44.49 -77.17 67.95
CA LYS A 357 -44.07 -75.80 67.55
C LYS A 357 -42.64 -75.45 68.00
N ASP A 358 -42.26 -75.78 69.23
CA ASP A 358 -40.93 -75.44 69.77
C ASP A 358 -39.81 -76.31 69.17
N GLU A 359 -40.13 -77.56 68.83
CA GLU A 359 -39.24 -78.48 68.12
C GLU A 359 -39.03 -78.02 66.66
N LEU A 360 -40.12 -77.61 65.99
CA LEU A 360 -40.09 -77.06 64.63
C LEU A 360 -39.32 -75.74 64.55
N VAL A 361 -39.51 -74.84 65.52
CA VAL A 361 -38.73 -73.60 65.65
C VAL A 361 -37.26 -73.91 65.90
N ASN A 362 -36.93 -74.88 66.76
CA ASN A 362 -35.54 -75.29 66.96
C ASN A 362 -34.93 -75.97 65.72
N PHE A 363 -35.71 -76.77 64.97
CA PHE A 363 -35.27 -77.37 63.71
C PHE A 363 -34.92 -76.30 62.68
N PHE A 364 -35.82 -75.35 62.41
CA PHE A 364 -35.53 -74.23 61.51
C PHE A 364 -34.39 -73.35 62.02
N LYS A 365 -34.24 -73.15 63.33
CA LYS A 365 -33.13 -72.39 63.92
C LYS A 365 -31.78 -73.13 63.76
N VAL A 366 -31.75 -74.45 63.93
CA VAL A 366 -30.58 -75.29 63.64
C VAL A 366 -30.24 -75.21 62.15
N GLU A 367 -31.20 -75.43 61.26
CA GLU A 367 -30.96 -75.45 59.82
C GLU A 367 -30.60 -74.04 59.28
N MET A 368 -31.17 -72.96 59.83
CA MET A 368 -30.71 -71.59 59.59
C MET A 368 -29.27 -71.39 60.01
N THR A 369 -28.83 -71.91 61.17
CA THR A 369 -27.41 -71.80 61.56
C THR A 369 -26.49 -72.73 60.77
N LYS A 370 -27.01 -73.81 60.17
CA LYS A 370 -26.28 -74.70 59.27
C LYS A 370 -26.13 -74.08 57.88
N MET A 371 -27.20 -73.53 57.33
CA MET A 371 -27.21 -72.76 56.09
C MET A 371 -26.38 -71.47 56.21
N LYS A 372 -26.46 -70.76 57.34
CA LYS A 372 -25.58 -69.62 57.64
C LYS A 372 -24.11 -70.06 57.69
N ARG A 373 -23.74 -71.09 58.46
CA ARG A 373 -22.35 -71.60 58.48
C ARG A 373 -21.87 -72.02 57.09
N ASN A 374 -22.74 -72.59 56.26
CA ASN A 374 -22.41 -72.97 54.88
C ASN A 374 -22.22 -71.73 53.98
N HIS A 375 -23.03 -70.68 54.16
CA HIS A 375 -22.81 -69.40 53.48
C HIS A 375 -21.53 -68.71 53.97
N ASP A 376 -21.29 -68.63 55.28
CA ASP A 376 -20.08 -68.06 55.88
C ASP A 376 -18.83 -68.82 55.38
N TYR A 377 -18.88 -70.16 55.33
CA TYR A 377 -17.83 -71.01 54.75
C TYR A 377 -17.63 -70.74 53.25
N LYS A 378 -18.70 -70.67 52.45
CA LYS A 378 -18.60 -70.40 51.00
C LYS A 378 -18.15 -68.97 50.70
N LEU A 379 -18.49 -68.01 51.58
CA LEU A 379 -17.97 -66.65 51.56
C LEU A 379 -16.47 -66.67 51.89
N GLN A 380 -16.04 -67.43 52.90
CA GLN A 380 -14.63 -67.62 53.25
C GLN A 380 -13.86 -68.33 52.13
N GLU A 381 -14.45 -69.32 51.45
CA GLU A 381 -13.87 -70.02 50.30
C GLU A 381 -13.67 -69.07 49.11
N MET A 382 -14.69 -68.28 48.76
CA MET A 382 -14.58 -67.26 47.71
C MET A 382 -13.61 -66.14 48.10
N THR A 383 -13.54 -65.77 49.37
CA THR A 383 -12.59 -64.80 49.93
C THR A 383 -11.16 -65.32 49.86
N GLU A 384 -10.92 -66.58 50.23
CA GLU A 384 -9.60 -67.22 50.18
C GLU A 384 -9.19 -67.54 48.74
N LYS A 385 -10.14 -67.83 47.83
CA LYS A 385 -9.90 -67.87 46.38
C LYS A 385 -9.48 -66.50 45.86
N TYR A 386 -10.19 -65.42 46.23
CA TYR A 386 -9.80 -64.05 45.87
C TYR A 386 -8.41 -63.68 46.43
N PHE A 387 -8.12 -63.97 47.69
CA PHE A 387 -6.79 -63.73 48.27
C PHE A 387 -5.70 -64.66 47.74
N SER A 388 -6.04 -65.87 47.28
CA SER A 388 -5.09 -66.77 46.61
C SER A 388 -4.79 -66.27 45.21
N LEU A 389 -5.80 -65.95 44.39
CA LEU A 389 -5.63 -65.33 43.07
C LEU A 389 -4.87 -63.99 43.17
N LYS A 390 -5.11 -63.21 44.23
CA LYS A 390 -4.36 -61.98 44.53
C LYS A 390 -2.92 -62.25 44.95
N ARG A 391 -2.64 -63.30 45.75
CA ARG A 391 -1.27 -63.74 46.08
C ARG A 391 -0.55 -64.37 44.89
N GLU A 392 -1.28 -64.96 43.95
CA GLU A 392 -0.76 -65.58 42.72
C GLU A 392 -0.41 -64.50 41.69
N TYR A 393 -1.30 -63.55 41.45
CA TYR A 393 -1.03 -62.31 40.68
C TYR A 393 0.16 -61.51 41.26
N LEU A 394 0.34 -61.50 42.59
CA LEU A 394 1.49 -60.89 43.27
C LEU A 394 2.75 -61.77 43.31
N LYS A 395 2.67 -63.05 42.90
CA LYS A 395 3.83 -63.96 42.74
C LYS A 395 4.31 -64.03 41.29
N GLU A 396 3.37 -64.08 40.34
CA GLU A 396 3.62 -63.96 38.90
C GLU A 396 4.36 -62.65 38.60
N ARG A 397 3.99 -61.57 39.28
CA ARG A 397 4.71 -60.29 39.27
C ARG A 397 5.92 -60.28 40.21
N GLY A 398 6.90 -61.12 39.92
CA GLY A 398 8.07 -61.38 40.77
C GLY A 398 8.83 -60.15 41.29
N SER A 399 8.91 -60.05 42.62
CA SER A 399 9.98 -59.41 43.42
C SER A 399 10.76 -58.21 42.83
N SER A 400 10.11 -57.07 42.56
CA SER A 400 10.69 -55.73 42.84
C SER A 400 9.75 -54.55 42.52
N LEU A 401 9.12 -53.95 43.52
CA LEU A 401 8.92 -52.48 43.60
C LEU A 401 8.32 -52.05 44.97
N PRO A 402 8.95 -51.12 45.72
CA PRO A 402 8.24 -50.32 46.70
C PRO A 402 7.51 -49.14 46.03
N SER A 403 6.50 -48.61 46.74
CA SER A 403 5.90 -47.28 46.55
C SER A 403 5.63 -46.85 45.10
N ARG A 404 4.58 -47.39 44.45
CA ARG A 404 4.08 -46.81 43.19
C ARG A 404 3.17 -45.60 43.40
N LYS A 405 2.34 -45.59 44.45
CA LYS A 405 1.46 -44.44 44.75
C LYS A 405 2.26 -43.19 45.09
N ASP A 406 3.25 -43.30 45.98
CA ASP A 406 4.02 -42.15 46.46
C ASP A 406 4.88 -41.53 45.34
N LYS A 407 5.40 -42.34 44.42
CA LYS A 407 6.17 -41.84 43.25
C LYS A 407 5.33 -40.98 42.31
N GLU A 408 4.06 -41.30 42.12
CA GLU A 408 3.18 -40.53 41.25
C GLU A 408 2.83 -39.17 41.92
N PHE A 409 2.60 -39.16 43.24
CA PHE A 409 2.44 -37.92 44.02
C PHE A 409 3.73 -37.11 44.20
N ASP A 410 4.91 -37.71 44.35
CA ASP A 410 6.19 -36.99 44.44
C ASP A 410 6.62 -36.39 43.11
N VAL A 411 6.32 -37.05 41.99
CA VAL A 411 6.48 -36.46 40.65
C VAL A 411 5.53 -35.26 40.48
N LEU A 412 4.30 -35.36 40.98
CA LEU A 412 3.33 -34.27 40.93
C LEU A 412 3.74 -33.09 41.84
N ARG A 413 4.15 -33.38 43.09
CA ARG A 413 4.66 -32.43 44.10
C ARG A 413 5.91 -31.66 43.63
N LYS A 414 6.69 -32.23 42.70
CA LYS A 414 7.81 -31.54 42.04
C LYS A 414 7.39 -30.77 40.79
N LYS A 415 6.56 -31.37 39.93
CA LYS A 415 6.10 -30.73 38.68
C LYS A 415 5.13 -29.57 38.87
N ILE A 416 4.34 -29.57 39.94
CA ILE A 416 3.37 -28.50 40.19
C ILE A 416 4.09 -27.15 40.44
N PRO A 417 5.09 -27.06 41.34
CA PRO A 417 5.96 -25.89 41.43
C PRO A 417 6.63 -25.49 40.10
N ASP A 418 7.14 -26.44 39.32
CA ASP A 418 7.73 -26.16 37.99
C ASP A 418 6.73 -25.58 36.98
N VAL A 419 5.44 -25.92 37.09
CA VAL A 419 4.37 -25.35 36.26
C VAL A 419 3.93 -23.99 36.79
N ILE A 420 3.79 -23.81 38.11
CA ILE A 420 3.54 -22.49 38.71
C ILE A 420 4.63 -21.50 38.29
N LEU A 421 5.92 -21.88 38.36
CA LEU A 421 7.04 -21.06 37.91
C LEU A 421 7.03 -20.75 36.40
N LYS A 422 6.34 -21.54 35.58
CA LYS A 422 6.12 -21.25 34.15
C LYS A 422 4.95 -20.30 33.94
N LEU A 423 3.85 -20.48 34.68
CA LEU A 423 2.72 -19.56 34.67
C LEU A 423 3.14 -18.18 35.19
N ASP A 424 3.93 -18.12 36.27
CA ASP A 424 4.52 -16.89 36.80
C ASP A 424 5.44 -16.20 35.78
N ARG A 425 6.23 -16.96 35.01
CA ARG A 425 7.00 -16.40 33.90
C ARG A 425 6.10 -15.83 32.81
N ILE A 426 5.08 -16.58 32.36
CA ILE A 426 4.14 -16.12 31.33
C ILE A 426 3.41 -14.84 31.79
N LEU A 427 2.98 -14.77 33.06
CA LEU A 427 2.35 -13.58 33.63
C LEU A 427 3.32 -12.39 33.66
N VAL A 428 4.56 -12.56 34.13
CA VAL A 428 5.58 -11.50 34.20
C VAL A 428 6.16 -11.13 32.82
N GLU A 429 6.04 -12.00 31.82
CA GLU A 429 6.45 -11.75 30.43
C GLU A 429 5.33 -11.02 29.67
N ASN A 430 4.06 -11.35 29.96
CA ASN A 430 2.90 -10.59 29.50
C ASN A 430 2.77 -9.21 30.19
N GLU A 431 3.16 -9.06 31.46
CA GLU A 431 3.25 -7.77 32.17
C GLU A 431 4.35 -6.85 31.59
N LYS A 432 5.28 -7.41 30.80
CA LYS A 432 6.30 -6.66 30.03
C LYS A 432 5.89 -6.37 28.59
N VAL A 433 4.81 -6.98 28.09
CA VAL A 433 4.07 -6.39 26.97
C VAL A 433 3.42 -5.12 27.53
N PRO A 434 3.63 -3.94 26.94
CA PRO A 434 3.16 -2.69 27.54
C PRO A 434 1.65 -2.71 27.78
N LEU A 435 1.19 -2.17 28.91
CA LEU A 435 -0.24 -1.96 29.14
C LEU A 435 -0.84 -1.20 27.94
N LEU A 436 -1.88 -1.79 27.33
CA LEU A 436 -2.44 -1.32 26.07
C LEU A 436 -3.29 -0.04 26.18
N SER A 437 -3.09 0.74 27.24
CA SER A 437 -3.54 2.13 27.39
C SER A 437 -2.64 3.14 26.68
N ASN A 438 -1.38 2.80 26.40
CA ASN A 438 -0.33 3.78 26.07
C ASN A 438 -0.31 4.27 24.61
N ASN A 439 -1.38 4.03 23.84
CA ASN A 439 -1.62 4.69 22.56
C ASN A 439 -1.69 6.23 22.72
N ASN A 440 -2.18 6.73 23.86
CA ASN A 440 -2.22 8.16 24.15
C ASN A 440 -0.82 8.79 24.31
N ASP A 441 0.13 8.07 24.93
CA ASP A 441 1.48 8.56 25.15
C ASP A 441 2.32 8.52 23.86
N ASN A 442 2.15 7.48 23.05
CA ASN A 442 2.76 7.45 21.70
C ASN A 442 2.18 8.56 20.80
N LEU A 443 0.87 8.82 20.89
CA LEU A 443 0.23 9.92 20.18
C LEU A 443 0.71 11.29 20.66
N SER A 444 0.94 11.49 21.96
CA SER A 444 1.50 12.75 22.47
C SER A 444 2.94 12.95 22.02
N ILE A 445 3.80 11.92 22.07
CA ILE A 445 5.18 11.99 21.58
C ILE A 445 5.22 12.30 20.06
N LEU A 446 4.34 11.70 19.26
CA LEU A 446 4.24 12.01 17.83
C LEU A 446 3.72 13.42 17.57
N LYS A 447 2.74 13.89 18.36
CA LYS A 447 2.18 15.24 18.27
C LYS A 447 3.20 16.30 18.67
N ASP A 448 3.91 16.12 19.78
CA ASP A 448 4.93 17.05 20.26
C ASP A 448 6.12 17.10 19.29
N ARG A 449 6.48 15.97 18.67
CA ARG A 449 7.46 15.92 17.58
C ARG A 449 6.96 16.65 16.32
N LEU A 450 5.68 16.53 15.97
CA LEU A 450 5.09 17.25 14.83
C LEU A 450 5.07 18.77 15.09
N GLU A 451 4.65 19.20 16.28
CA GLU A 451 4.65 20.61 16.68
C GLU A 451 6.08 21.19 16.73
N SER A 452 7.05 20.40 17.20
CA SER A 452 8.47 20.75 17.14
C SER A 452 8.96 20.94 15.71
N LEU A 453 8.63 20.04 14.78
CA LEU A 453 9.00 20.13 13.36
C LEU A 453 8.28 21.30 12.65
N LEU A 454 7.04 21.62 13.03
CA LEU A 454 6.32 22.79 12.54
C LEU A 454 6.93 24.10 13.05
N SER A 455 7.37 24.13 14.32
CA SER A 455 8.11 25.26 14.89
C SER A 455 9.47 25.45 14.21
N GLU A 456 10.22 24.37 13.99
CA GLU A 456 11.48 24.37 13.24
C GLU A 456 11.28 24.85 11.80
N ASN A 457 10.23 24.39 11.10
CA ASN A 457 9.93 24.85 9.74
C ASN A 457 9.60 26.35 9.68
N ARG A 458 8.92 26.90 10.70
CA ARG A 458 8.68 28.35 10.82
C ARG A 458 10.00 29.10 11.05
N GLN A 459 10.81 28.68 12.01
CA GLN A 459 12.12 29.30 12.29
C GLN A 459 13.05 29.27 11.06
N LEU A 460 13.05 28.18 10.30
CA LEU A 460 13.81 28.06 9.05
C LEU A 460 13.27 28.98 7.94
N ARG A 461 11.94 29.16 7.83
CA ARG A 461 11.33 30.12 6.90
C ARG A 461 11.69 31.56 7.27
N ASP A 462 11.62 31.91 8.55
CA ASP A 462 11.93 33.26 9.04
C ASP A 462 13.42 33.58 8.84
N ALA A 463 14.31 32.64 9.20
CA ALA A 463 15.74 32.77 8.94
C ALA A 463 16.07 32.88 7.44
N LEU A 464 15.38 32.12 6.57
CA LEU A 464 15.54 32.22 5.11
C LEU A 464 15.01 33.56 4.56
N PHE A 465 13.92 34.09 5.14
CA PHE A 465 13.40 35.41 4.80
C PHE A 465 14.36 36.54 5.20
N ASP A 466 14.99 36.46 6.38
CA ASP A 466 16.01 37.43 6.81
C ASP A 466 17.31 37.31 6.00
N ARG A 467 17.78 36.10 5.68
CA ARG A 467 18.86 35.90 4.70
C ARG A 467 18.51 36.46 3.32
N LYS A 468 17.24 36.39 2.88
CA LYS A 468 16.79 37.01 1.62
C LYS A 468 16.82 38.54 1.69
N LYS A 469 16.50 39.17 2.84
CA LYS A 469 16.67 40.62 3.05
C LYS A 469 18.15 41.02 3.00
N GLU A 470 19.01 40.27 3.68
CA GLU A 470 20.46 40.49 3.70
C GLU A 470 21.06 40.39 2.29
N VAL A 471 20.72 39.35 1.51
CA VAL A 471 21.14 39.20 0.11
C VAL A 471 20.64 40.36 -0.75
N ASN A 472 19.39 40.81 -0.58
CA ASN A 472 18.88 41.98 -1.30
C ASN A 472 19.64 43.27 -0.93
N GLN A 473 19.99 43.45 0.35
CA GLN A 473 20.73 44.62 0.84
C GLN A 473 22.19 44.61 0.33
N LEU A 474 22.85 43.45 0.32
CA LEU A 474 24.17 43.26 -0.27
C LEU A 474 24.14 43.47 -1.80
N SER A 475 23.08 43.02 -2.48
CA SER A 475 22.88 43.27 -3.92
C SER A 475 22.74 44.77 -4.23
N SER A 476 22.02 45.52 -3.38
CA SER A 476 21.95 46.99 -3.48
C SER A 476 23.32 47.64 -3.27
N GLN A 477 24.07 47.22 -2.25
CA GLN A 477 25.42 47.73 -1.99
C GLN A 477 26.40 47.42 -3.12
N LEU A 478 26.28 46.23 -3.74
CA LEU A 478 27.07 45.85 -4.91
C LEU A 478 26.71 46.69 -6.14
N SER A 479 25.42 46.99 -6.36
CA SER A 479 24.97 47.90 -7.42
C SER A 479 25.51 49.32 -7.22
N ASP A 480 25.44 49.85 -6.00
CA ASP A 480 26.01 51.16 -5.64
C ASP A 480 27.54 51.21 -5.80
N ALA A 481 28.22 50.11 -5.51
CA ALA A 481 29.66 49.98 -5.71
C ALA A 481 30.01 49.92 -7.21
N ILE A 482 29.25 49.19 -8.01
CA ILE A 482 29.42 49.11 -9.47
C ILE A 482 29.20 50.49 -10.12
N MET A 483 28.20 51.27 -9.69
CA MET A 483 28.05 52.66 -10.15
C MET A 483 29.27 53.51 -9.78
N LYS A 484 29.74 53.46 -8.52
CA LYS A 484 30.91 54.26 -8.10
C LYS A 484 32.18 53.87 -8.86
N ILE A 485 32.34 52.60 -9.21
CA ILE A 485 33.47 52.13 -10.04
C ILE A 485 33.33 52.64 -11.48
N SER A 486 32.13 52.72 -12.06
CA SER A 486 31.94 53.29 -13.39
C SER A 486 32.13 54.82 -13.40
N GLU A 487 31.71 55.53 -12.35
CA GLU A 487 32.02 56.95 -12.14
C GLU A 487 33.53 57.19 -12.00
N GLN A 488 34.24 56.36 -11.21
CA GLN A 488 35.69 56.43 -11.07
C GLN A 488 36.42 56.15 -12.38
N SER A 489 36.01 55.13 -13.14
CA SER A 489 36.55 54.82 -14.47
C SER A 489 36.37 55.98 -15.45
N LEU A 490 35.20 56.63 -15.46
CA LEU A 490 34.96 57.81 -16.27
C LEU A 490 35.83 59.01 -15.85
N VAL A 491 36.09 59.19 -14.55
CA VAL A 491 37.01 60.22 -14.06
C VAL A 491 38.46 59.90 -14.45
N GLU A 492 38.87 58.64 -14.35
CA GLU A 492 40.21 58.16 -14.72
C GLU A 492 40.49 58.33 -16.23
N GLU A 493 39.54 57.96 -17.10
CA GLU A 493 39.62 58.17 -18.56
C GLU A 493 39.76 59.67 -18.91
N ASN A 494 39.08 60.55 -18.17
CA ASN A 494 39.16 62.00 -18.36
C ASN A 494 40.45 62.60 -17.78
N LEU A 495 41.07 61.99 -16.76
CA LEU A 495 42.40 62.35 -16.28
C LEU A 495 43.48 61.88 -17.27
N LEU A 496 43.37 60.67 -17.83
CA LEU A 496 44.26 60.14 -18.86
C LEU A 496 44.33 61.06 -20.09
N ARG A 497 43.18 61.41 -20.69
CA ARG A 497 43.11 62.40 -21.79
C ARG A 497 43.74 63.75 -21.44
N ARG A 498 43.70 64.15 -20.16
CA ARG A 498 44.28 65.39 -19.68
C ARG A 498 45.79 65.29 -19.43
N VAL A 499 46.32 64.11 -19.13
CA VAL A 499 47.76 63.84 -19.12
C VAL A 499 48.30 63.84 -20.55
N GLU A 500 47.70 63.08 -21.47
CA GLU A 500 48.10 63.02 -22.89
C GLU A 500 48.18 64.42 -23.54
N SER A 501 47.19 65.28 -23.28
CA SER A 501 47.18 66.66 -23.80
C SER A 501 48.17 67.61 -23.11
N LEU A 502 48.58 67.32 -21.88
CA LEU A 502 49.66 68.05 -21.20
C LEU A 502 51.05 67.57 -21.64
N GLU A 503 51.22 66.27 -21.90
CA GLU A 503 52.47 65.70 -22.45
C GLU A 503 52.74 66.29 -23.84
N SER A 504 51.73 66.31 -24.72
CA SER A 504 51.80 66.97 -26.03
C SER A 504 52.20 68.45 -25.91
N ALA A 505 51.56 69.20 -25.00
CA ALA A 505 51.87 70.62 -24.79
C ALA A 505 53.27 70.87 -24.20
N VAL A 506 53.82 69.93 -23.43
CA VAL A 506 55.21 69.97 -22.93
C VAL A 506 56.21 69.64 -24.03
N GLU A 507 55.88 68.69 -24.91
CA GLU A 507 56.71 68.33 -26.07
C GLU A 507 56.77 69.49 -27.09
N ASP A 508 55.63 70.11 -27.41
CA ASP A 508 55.55 71.34 -28.21
C ASP A 508 56.40 72.47 -27.60
N ALA A 509 56.27 72.73 -26.28
CA ALA A 509 57.04 73.76 -25.59
C ALA A 509 58.56 73.45 -25.55
N HIS A 510 58.95 72.17 -25.52
CA HIS A 510 60.35 71.77 -25.59
C HIS A 510 60.92 71.99 -27.01
N ILE A 511 60.13 71.74 -28.05
CA ILE A 511 60.47 72.05 -29.44
C ILE A 511 60.60 73.57 -29.62
N GLU A 512 59.66 74.38 -29.12
CA GLU A 512 59.72 75.84 -29.17
C GLU A 512 60.98 76.38 -28.46
N ALA A 513 61.26 75.90 -27.24
CA ALA A 513 62.45 76.30 -26.48
C ALA A 513 63.76 75.95 -27.22
N THR A 514 63.81 74.79 -27.90
CA THR A 514 64.96 74.36 -28.71
C THR A 514 65.15 75.27 -29.93
N ILE A 515 64.07 75.59 -30.65
CA ILE A 515 64.10 76.50 -31.80
C ILE A 515 64.52 77.91 -31.37
N CYS A 516 63.99 78.43 -30.26
CA CYS A 516 64.41 79.71 -29.69
C CYS A 516 65.90 79.71 -29.35
N TRP A 517 66.41 78.65 -28.71
CA TRP A 517 67.83 78.54 -28.37
C TRP A 517 68.73 78.57 -29.61
N ASP A 518 68.40 77.81 -30.66
CA ASP A 518 69.16 77.81 -31.92
C ASP A 518 69.13 79.18 -32.63
N VAL A 519 67.98 79.88 -32.61
CA VAL A 519 67.87 81.26 -33.13
C VAL A 519 68.74 82.23 -32.34
N TYR A 520 68.73 82.19 -31.00
CA TYR A 520 69.61 83.02 -30.17
C TYR A 520 71.08 82.69 -30.40
N ASN A 521 71.45 81.41 -30.48
CA ASN A 521 72.82 80.95 -30.70
C ASN A 521 73.35 81.40 -32.09
N PHE A 522 72.50 81.36 -33.13
CA PHE A 522 72.81 81.92 -34.44
C PHE A 522 73.04 83.45 -34.38
N LEU A 523 72.18 84.20 -33.67
CA LEU A 523 72.32 85.64 -33.50
C LEU A 523 73.60 86.02 -32.73
N PHE A 524 73.92 85.31 -31.63
CA PHE A 524 75.17 85.50 -30.89
C PHE A 524 76.39 85.18 -31.74
N ARG A 525 76.39 84.07 -32.50
CA ARG A 525 77.48 83.73 -33.44
C ARG A 525 77.68 84.79 -34.53
N ARG A 526 76.59 85.40 -35.01
CA ARG A 526 76.64 86.52 -35.96
C ARG A 526 77.23 87.78 -35.31
N ALA A 527 76.78 88.13 -34.11
CA ALA A 527 77.27 89.31 -33.38
C ALA A 527 78.77 89.19 -33.05
N ILE A 528 79.23 88.02 -32.56
CA ILE A 528 80.65 87.74 -32.28
C ILE A 528 81.49 87.87 -33.56
N SER A 529 81.02 87.30 -34.68
CA SER A 529 81.69 87.45 -35.98
C SER A 529 81.81 88.91 -36.41
N GLN A 530 80.76 89.71 -36.21
CA GLN A 530 80.75 91.13 -36.59
C GLN A 530 81.66 91.99 -35.69
N VAL A 531 81.69 91.72 -34.38
CA VAL A 531 82.64 92.37 -33.45
C VAL A 531 84.09 92.04 -33.81
N LYS A 532 84.36 90.80 -34.25
CA LYS A 532 85.70 90.40 -34.72
C LYS A 532 86.14 91.20 -35.94
N CYS A 533 85.28 91.36 -36.96
CA CYS A 533 85.60 92.19 -38.13
C CYS A 533 85.89 93.64 -37.74
N MET A 534 85.05 94.26 -36.88
CA MET A 534 85.28 95.64 -36.44
C MET A 534 86.59 95.83 -35.67
N ALA A 535 87.06 94.80 -34.95
CA ALA A 535 88.37 94.83 -34.29
C ALA A 535 89.53 94.72 -35.30
N GLU A 536 89.40 93.83 -36.29
CA GLU A 536 90.39 93.65 -37.38
C GLU A 536 90.51 94.93 -38.24
N ASP A 537 89.38 95.58 -38.55
CA ASP A 537 89.35 96.88 -39.26
C ASP A 537 90.03 97.99 -38.43
N SER A 538 89.75 98.07 -37.13
CA SER A 538 90.33 99.12 -36.25
C SER A 538 91.84 98.92 -36.00
N GLU A 539 92.32 97.66 -35.96
CA GLU A 539 93.75 97.36 -35.92
C GLU A 539 94.45 97.80 -37.23
N MET A 540 93.80 97.64 -38.38
CA MET A 540 94.30 98.14 -39.66
C MET A 540 94.39 99.68 -39.69
N GLU A 541 93.34 100.38 -39.22
CA GLU A 541 93.36 101.84 -39.09
C GLU A 541 94.49 102.34 -38.17
N HIS A 542 94.70 101.67 -37.02
CA HIS A 542 95.77 102.01 -36.09
C HIS A 542 97.16 101.85 -36.73
N ASN A 543 97.38 100.78 -37.49
CA ASN A 543 98.65 100.56 -38.20
C ASN A 543 98.90 101.62 -39.28
N ILE A 544 97.90 101.99 -40.07
CA ILE A 544 98.00 103.10 -41.06
C ILE A 544 98.33 104.42 -40.36
N MET A 545 97.65 104.73 -39.25
CA MET A 545 97.90 105.95 -38.48
C MET A 545 99.33 106.00 -37.92
N LYS A 546 99.85 104.86 -37.47
CA LYS A 546 101.23 104.71 -36.99
C LYS A 546 102.25 104.94 -38.10
N GLU A 547 102.05 104.42 -39.30
CA GLU A 547 102.92 104.70 -40.45
C GLU A 547 102.94 106.19 -40.82
N ILE A 548 101.80 106.89 -40.73
CA ILE A 548 101.71 108.34 -40.94
C ILE A 548 102.54 109.11 -39.90
N TYR A 549 102.47 108.74 -38.63
CA TYR A 549 103.31 109.38 -37.59
C TYR A 549 104.81 109.11 -37.79
N ASP A 550 105.20 107.91 -38.20
CA ASP A 550 106.59 107.55 -38.51
C ASP A 550 107.13 108.35 -39.73
N LEU A 551 106.26 108.65 -40.70
CA LEU A 551 106.56 109.53 -41.84
C LEU A 551 106.81 110.98 -41.40
N ILE A 552 105.95 111.52 -40.51
CA ILE A 552 106.08 112.87 -39.96
C ILE A 552 107.35 113.00 -39.11
N LEU A 553 107.68 111.99 -38.30
CA LEU A 553 108.92 111.95 -37.51
C LEU A 553 110.19 111.91 -38.38
N LYS A 554 110.15 111.22 -39.53
CA LYS A 554 111.23 111.28 -40.52
C LYS A 554 111.37 112.67 -41.14
N ASP A 555 110.28 113.31 -41.56
CA ASP A 555 110.33 114.64 -42.19
C ASP A 555 110.85 115.72 -41.22
N ALA A 556 110.41 115.65 -39.95
CA ALA A 556 110.92 116.51 -38.87
C ALA A 556 112.43 116.32 -38.61
N SER A 557 112.99 115.13 -38.84
CA SER A 557 114.41 114.85 -38.64
C SER A 557 115.33 115.45 -39.73
N CYS A 558 114.77 115.84 -40.87
CA CYS A 558 115.53 116.35 -42.03
C CYS A 558 115.81 117.87 -41.99
N ASN A 559 115.18 118.63 -41.07
CA ASN A 559 115.16 120.10 -41.11
C ASN A 559 115.61 120.77 -39.80
N MET A 560 116.90 120.66 -39.44
CA MET A 560 117.59 121.68 -38.62
C MET A 560 119.12 121.51 -38.61
N SER A 561 119.83 122.23 -39.49
CA SER A 561 121.29 122.42 -39.37
C SER A 561 121.70 123.83 -39.84
N HIS A 562 121.81 124.76 -38.89
CA HIS A 562 122.08 126.17 -39.15
C HIS A 562 123.30 126.72 -38.40
N ALA A 563 123.72 127.93 -38.76
CA ALA A 563 125.13 128.33 -38.67
C ALA A 563 125.58 128.99 -37.35
N ARG A 564 126.74 128.52 -36.87
CA ARG A 564 127.86 129.25 -36.20
C ARG A 564 127.57 130.52 -35.35
N LYS A 565 128.03 130.40 -34.10
CA LYS A 565 128.92 131.31 -33.35
C LYS A 565 128.59 132.82 -33.29
N SER A 566 128.32 133.27 -32.07
CA SER A 566 129.17 134.26 -31.38
C SER A 566 129.07 134.03 -29.85
N GLY A 567 129.79 134.81 -29.03
CA GLY A 567 129.65 134.78 -27.58
C GLY A 567 130.68 135.65 -26.86
N PHE A 568 130.32 136.09 -25.65
CA PHE A 568 131.23 136.45 -24.56
C PHE A 568 130.47 136.37 -23.23
N GLU A 569 131.18 136.16 -22.12
CA GLU A 569 130.60 136.01 -20.78
C GLU A 569 130.24 137.37 -20.15
N ASP A 570 129.22 137.37 -19.28
CA ASP A 570 129.26 138.15 -18.03
C ASP A 570 128.41 137.45 -16.94
N SER A 571 128.86 137.51 -15.69
CA SER A 571 128.71 136.37 -14.76
C SER A 571 127.80 136.61 -13.53
N ASP A 572 126.68 137.31 -13.71
CA ASP A 572 125.63 137.47 -12.66
C ASP A 572 124.32 136.71 -12.97
N LEU A 573 124.17 136.11 -14.15
CA LEU A 573 122.92 135.46 -14.58
C LEU A 573 122.74 134.02 -14.05
N GLU A 574 123.84 133.33 -13.75
CA GLU A 574 123.83 131.89 -13.43
C GLU A 574 123.14 131.58 -12.10
N SER A 575 123.26 132.45 -11.09
CA SER A 575 122.56 132.29 -9.80
C SER A 575 121.04 132.40 -9.94
N LEU A 576 120.55 133.31 -10.80
CA LEU A 576 119.12 133.51 -11.02
C LEU A 576 118.53 132.38 -11.90
N ALA A 577 119.31 131.90 -12.87
CA ALA A 577 118.94 130.75 -13.70
C ALA A 577 118.83 129.46 -12.86
N MET A 578 119.75 129.24 -11.90
CA MET A 578 119.71 128.08 -11.01
C MET A 578 118.48 128.10 -10.09
N GLU A 579 118.15 129.25 -9.49
CA GLU A 579 116.94 129.40 -8.67
C GLU A 579 115.66 129.17 -9.51
N GLY A 580 115.60 129.72 -10.73
CA GLY A 580 114.51 129.48 -11.68
C GLY A 580 114.36 128.01 -12.07
N LEU A 581 115.46 127.31 -12.32
CA LEU A 581 115.46 125.87 -12.64
C LEU A 581 115.02 125.03 -11.43
N CYS A 582 115.49 125.32 -10.22
CA CYS A 582 115.00 124.67 -9.01
C CYS A 582 113.49 124.89 -8.81
N ALA A 583 113.00 126.12 -9.03
CA ALA A 583 111.57 126.43 -8.94
C ALA A 583 110.72 125.75 -10.02
N ILE A 584 111.29 125.45 -11.19
CA ILE A 584 110.65 124.61 -12.21
C ILE A 584 110.66 123.14 -11.78
N ILE A 585 111.82 122.59 -11.39
CA ILE A 585 111.96 121.17 -10.99
C ILE A 585 111.05 120.83 -9.80
N PHE A 586 110.98 121.67 -8.77
CA PHE A 586 110.07 121.44 -7.65
C PHE A 586 108.60 121.58 -8.07
N ARG A 587 108.25 122.55 -8.92
CA ARG A 587 106.88 122.66 -9.45
C ARG A 587 106.48 121.44 -10.26
N GLU A 588 107.38 120.92 -11.10
CA GLU A 588 107.13 119.75 -11.95
C GLU A 588 107.03 118.47 -11.12
N ALA A 589 107.91 118.30 -10.13
CA ALA A 589 107.81 117.20 -9.17
C ALA A 589 106.51 117.27 -8.35
N PHE A 590 106.00 118.47 -8.03
CA PHE A 590 104.70 118.64 -7.38
C PHE A 590 103.50 118.42 -8.31
N THR A 591 103.58 118.72 -9.62
CA THR A 591 102.53 118.35 -10.58
C THR A 591 102.51 116.85 -10.85
N GLU A 592 103.66 116.22 -11.09
CA GLU A 592 103.78 114.78 -11.28
C GLU A 592 103.34 114.01 -10.02
N ALA A 593 103.71 114.47 -8.82
CA ALA A 593 103.22 113.88 -7.57
C ALA A 593 101.71 114.06 -7.38
N ARG A 594 101.13 115.17 -7.85
CA ARG A 594 99.68 115.42 -7.79
C ARG A 594 98.91 114.56 -8.79
N GLU A 595 99.45 114.33 -10.00
CA GLU A 595 98.86 113.40 -10.97
C GLU A 595 98.94 111.96 -10.46
N LYS A 596 100.10 111.52 -9.95
CA LYS A 596 100.22 110.18 -9.32
C LYS A 596 99.30 110.01 -8.11
N LEU A 597 99.06 111.06 -7.32
CA LEU A 597 98.08 111.05 -6.23
C LEU A 597 96.64 110.95 -6.74
N HIS A 598 96.33 111.63 -7.86
CA HIS A 598 95.03 111.56 -8.52
C HIS A 598 94.78 110.17 -9.12
N ASP A 599 95.76 109.58 -9.80
CA ASP A 599 95.64 108.25 -10.40
C ASP A 599 95.51 107.16 -9.34
N LEU A 600 96.28 107.25 -8.24
CA LEU A 600 96.09 106.38 -7.07
C LEU A 600 94.72 106.59 -6.41
N SER A 601 94.19 107.81 -6.39
CA SER A 601 92.83 108.08 -5.92
C SER A 601 91.76 107.47 -6.83
N MET A 602 91.96 107.49 -8.15
CA MET A 602 91.02 106.90 -9.11
C MET A 602 91.06 105.37 -9.08
N ASP A 603 92.25 104.77 -9.01
CA ASP A 603 92.45 103.33 -8.81
C ASP A 603 91.85 102.85 -7.47
N ALA A 604 91.98 103.62 -6.39
CA ALA A 604 91.34 103.33 -5.12
C ALA A 604 89.81 103.37 -5.20
N ILE A 605 89.23 104.40 -5.86
CA ILE A 605 87.77 104.53 -6.05
C ILE A 605 87.21 103.38 -6.91
N GLU A 606 87.93 102.97 -7.97
CA GLU A 606 87.45 101.88 -8.82
C GLU A 606 87.60 100.51 -8.16
N LYS A 607 88.67 100.29 -7.37
CA LYS A 607 88.77 99.11 -6.50
C LYS A 607 87.69 99.10 -5.42
N GLU A 608 87.29 100.26 -4.89
CA GLU A 608 86.14 100.36 -3.97
C GLU A 608 84.81 100.03 -4.67
N ARG A 609 84.63 100.40 -5.95
CA ARG A 609 83.47 99.94 -6.75
C ARG A 609 83.46 98.43 -6.94
N VAL A 610 84.57 97.85 -7.40
CA VAL A 610 84.69 96.41 -7.66
C VAL A 610 84.41 95.62 -6.37
N LEU A 611 85.00 96.01 -5.24
CA LEU A 611 84.73 95.37 -3.94
C LEU A 611 83.26 95.51 -3.50
N LYS A 612 82.60 96.63 -3.77
CA LYS A 612 81.16 96.79 -3.49
C LYS A 612 80.28 95.91 -4.37
N MET A 613 80.64 95.73 -5.64
CA MET A 613 79.97 94.78 -6.54
C MET A 613 80.19 93.33 -6.08
N GLU A 614 81.44 92.95 -5.76
CA GLU A 614 81.80 91.60 -5.30
C GLU A 614 81.11 91.25 -3.96
N VAL A 615 80.98 92.20 -3.03
CA VAL A 615 80.21 92.02 -1.80
C VAL A 615 78.72 91.84 -2.09
N ALA A 616 78.12 92.66 -2.95
CA ALA A 616 76.70 92.52 -3.32
C ALA A 616 76.40 91.21 -4.07
N GLU A 617 77.30 90.77 -4.95
CA GLU A 617 77.22 89.48 -5.63
C GLU A 617 77.36 88.31 -4.64
N LYS A 618 78.28 88.41 -3.68
CA LYS A 618 78.45 87.43 -2.60
C LYS A 618 77.24 87.34 -1.68
N GLU A 619 76.60 88.46 -1.33
CA GLU A 619 75.35 88.48 -0.56
C GLU A 619 74.19 87.84 -1.35
N ASN A 620 74.06 88.14 -2.65
CA ASN A 620 73.10 87.50 -3.55
C ASN A 620 73.34 85.98 -3.64
N LEU A 621 74.59 85.54 -3.82
CA LEU A 621 74.96 84.13 -3.82
C LEU A 621 74.66 83.44 -2.48
N GLN A 622 74.85 84.11 -1.34
CA GLN A 622 74.43 83.58 -0.03
C GLN A 622 72.92 83.41 0.08
N GLN A 623 72.11 84.34 -0.44
CA GLN A 623 70.66 84.20 -0.48
C GLN A 623 70.20 83.06 -1.41
N GLN A 624 70.85 82.90 -2.57
CA GLN A 624 70.59 81.78 -3.48
C GLN A 624 70.99 80.43 -2.86
N VAL A 625 72.14 80.34 -2.18
CA VAL A 625 72.56 79.13 -1.45
C VAL A 625 71.58 78.78 -0.33
N LEU A 626 71.02 79.76 0.38
CA LEU A 626 69.98 79.52 1.38
C LEU A 626 68.68 78.98 0.75
N LEU A 627 68.24 79.54 -0.38
CA LEU A 627 67.07 79.05 -1.13
C LEU A 627 67.28 77.63 -1.70
N VAL A 628 68.46 77.34 -2.24
CA VAL A 628 68.83 75.99 -2.70
C VAL A 628 68.88 75.03 -1.51
N THR A 629 69.41 75.44 -0.36
CA THR A 629 69.45 74.59 0.85
C THR A 629 68.04 74.29 1.37
N SER A 630 67.13 75.28 1.41
CA SER A 630 65.75 75.04 1.84
C SER A 630 64.99 74.11 0.89
N THR A 631 65.12 74.33 -0.42
CA THR A 631 64.44 73.48 -1.43
C THR A 631 65.04 72.07 -1.51
N VAL A 632 66.35 71.88 -1.28
CA VAL A 632 66.96 70.56 -1.12
C VAL A 632 66.40 69.83 0.11
N ASN A 633 66.31 70.50 1.27
CA ASN A 633 65.75 69.90 2.48
C ASN A 633 64.27 69.49 2.30
N GLU A 634 63.47 70.29 1.60
CA GLU A 634 62.08 69.94 1.25
C GLU A 634 62.00 68.74 0.29
N LYS A 635 62.88 68.69 -0.72
CA LYS A 635 62.96 67.55 -1.65
C LYS A 635 63.44 66.27 -0.96
N GLU A 636 64.39 66.35 -0.03
CA GLU A 636 64.83 65.22 0.80
C GLU A 636 63.70 64.73 1.71
N LYS A 637 62.93 65.64 2.33
CA LYS A 637 61.75 65.27 3.12
C LYS A 637 60.72 64.52 2.26
N LEU A 638 60.40 65.03 1.08
CA LEU A 638 59.48 64.37 0.14
C LEU A 638 60.01 63.02 -0.37
N LEU A 639 61.32 62.89 -0.58
CA LEU A 639 61.97 61.63 -0.95
C LEU A 639 61.82 60.58 0.17
N ASN A 640 62.01 60.98 1.43
CA ASN A 640 61.84 60.10 2.57
C ASN A 640 60.36 59.73 2.80
N GLU A 641 59.42 60.66 2.62
CA GLU A 641 57.97 60.40 2.71
C GLU A 641 57.48 59.45 1.60
N THR A 642 57.98 59.61 0.36
CA THR A 642 57.65 58.72 -0.76
C THR A 642 58.32 57.34 -0.65
N ALA A 643 59.56 57.26 -0.15
CA ALA A 643 60.20 55.98 0.17
C ALA A 643 59.44 55.23 1.28
N ALA A 644 58.98 55.93 2.33
CA ALA A 644 58.16 55.37 3.39
C ALA A 644 56.74 54.98 2.92
N ALA A 645 56.21 55.59 1.84
CA ALA A 645 54.99 55.13 1.18
C ALA A 645 55.24 53.85 0.38
N LEU A 646 56.29 53.82 -0.44
CA LEU A 646 56.68 52.65 -1.25
C LEU A 646 56.97 51.40 -0.39
N ALA A 647 57.57 51.58 0.79
CA ALA A 647 57.78 50.50 1.75
C ALA A 647 56.46 49.89 2.25
N ARG A 648 55.48 50.75 2.64
CA ARG A 648 54.16 50.31 3.10
C ARG A 648 53.35 49.61 2.00
N GLU A 649 53.42 50.08 0.76
CA GLU A 649 52.76 49.38 -0.35
C GLU A 649 53.41 48.02 -0.64
N LYS A 650 54.74 47.87 -0.49
CA LYS A 650 55.39 46.56 -0.57
C LYS A 650 54.94 45.59 0.53
N GLU A 651 54.78 46.05 1.77
CA GLU A 651 54.24 45.22 2.86
C GLU A 651 52.81 44.76 2.57
N LYS A 652 51.93 45.66 2.11
CA LYS A 652 50.56 45.29 1.68
C LYS A 652 50.57 44.27 0.55
N LEU A 653 51.43 44.43 -0.45
CA LEU A 653 51.50 43.53 -1.60
C LEU A 653 51.98 42.13 -1.19
N MET A 654 52.94 42.04 -0.26
CA MET A 654 53.33 40.74 0.33
C MET A 654 52.19 40.11 1.15
N ALA A 655 51.46 40.89 1.96
CA ALA A 655 50.30 40.40 2.70
C ALA A 655 49.20 39.86 1.77
N ALA A 656 48.85 40.62 0.72
CA ALA A 656 47.88 40.20 -0.29
C ALA A 656 48.34 38.95 -1.07
N SER A 657 49.64 38.80 -1.34
CA SER A 657 50.19 37.57 -1.93
C SER A 657 50.03 36.36 -0.98
N GLN A 658 50.27 36.55 0.31
CA GLN A 658 50.13 35.49 1.32
C GLN A 658 48.65 35.09 1.53
N GLU A 659 47.72 36.05 1.47
CA GLU A 659 46.27 35.78 1.43
C GLU A 659 45.86 35.03 0.15
N LEU A 660 46.39 35.42 -1.01
CA LEU A 660 46.14 34.76 -2.29
C LEU A 660 46.65 33.31 -2.32
N ASP A 661 47.83 33.04 -1.76
CA ASP A 661 48.38 31.70 -1.63
C ASP A 661 47.53 30.85 -0.65
N SER A 662 47.11 31.44 0.48
CA SER A 662 46.19 30.79 1.44
C SER A 662 44.84 30.43 0.81
N ALA A 663 44.27 31.33 0.01
CA ALA A 663 43.03 31.09 -0.72
C ALA A 663 43.19 30.02 -1.82
N ARG A 664 44.38 29.93 -2.44
CA ARG A 664 44.71 28.87 -3.40
C ARG A 664 44.76 27.49 -2.73
N ASP A 665 45.37 27.39 -1.56
CA ASP A 665 45.40 26.14 -0.79
C ASP A 665 44.01 25.70 -0.31
N TRP A 666 43.16 26.65 0.11
CA TRP A 666 41.76 26.36 0.44
C TRP A 666 40.98 25.86 -0.79
N THR A 667 41.20 26.48 -1.95
CA THR A 667 40.64 26.05 -3.25
C THR A 667 41.11 24.64 -3.61
N ASN A 668 42.39 24.32 -3.41
CA ASN A 668 42.96 22.99 -3.66
C ASN A 668 42.33 21.92 -2.73
N GLN A 669 42.12 22.23 -1.45
CA GLN A 669 41.41 21.34 -0.53
C GLN A 669 39.95 21.10 -0.96
N HIS A 670 39.24 22.15 -1.36
CA HIS A 670 37.87 22.04 -1.85
C HIS A 670 37.78 21.24 -3.16
N GLN A 671 38.72 21.42 -4.09
CA GLN A 671 38.84 20.61 -5.30
C GLN A 671 39.04 19.11 -4.98
N MET A 672 39.84 18.79 -3.95
CA MET A 672 40.05 17.42 -3.48
C MET A 672 38.79 16.82 -2.85
N ILE A 673 38.10 17.58 -1.99
CA ILE A 673 36.84 17.15 -1.35
C ILE A 673 35.77 16.89 -2.42
N ILE A 674 35.58 17.82 -3.37
CA ILE A 674 34.64 17.66 -4.49
C ILE A 674 34.96 16.41 -5.31
N SER A 675 36.25 16.17 -5.61
CA SER A 675 36.68 14.97 -6.35
C SER A 675 36.37 13.68 -5.58
N LYS A 676 36.56 13.67 -4.25
CA LYS A 676 36.19 12.54 -3.38
C LYS A 676 34.67 12.32 -3.37
N CYS A 677 33.88 13.36 -3.13
CA CYS A 677 32.41 13.26 -3.09
C CYS A 677 31.81 12.84 -4.44
N ASN A 678 32.42 13.25 -5.56
CA ASN A 678 32.03 12.77 -6.89
C ASN A 678 32.35 11.27 -7.08
N GLY A 679 33.45 10.78 -6.52
CA GLY A 679 33.76 9.35 -6.47
C GLY A 679 32.76 8.57 -5.62
N GLU A 680 32.47 9.03 -4.42
CA GLU A 680 31.47 8.42 -3.52
C GLU A 680 30.06 8.42 -4.13
N SER A 681 29.68 9.52 -4.80
CA SER A 681 28.41 9.64 -5.53
C SER A 681 28.32 8.69 -6.73
N SER A 682 29.42 8.44 -7.45
CA SER A 682 29.41 7.48 -8.57
C SER A 682 29.24 6.04 -8.09
N VAL A 683 29.86 5.67 -6.96
CA VAL A 683 29.65 4.37 -6.29
C VAL A 683 28.23 4.25 -5.75
N LEU A 684 27.68 5.30 -5.12
CA LEU A 684 26.30 5.30 -4.64
C LEU A 684 25.31 5.10 -5.80
N LYS A 685 25.57 5.72 -6.96
CA LYS A 685 24.76 5.58 -8.17
C LYS A 685 24.81 4.18 -8.78
N THR A 686 25.97 3.51 -8.79
CA THR A 686 26.06 2.12 -9.25
C THR A 686 25.35 1.15 -8.29
N ASN A 687 25.48 1.37 -6.98
CA ASN A 687 24.78 0.55 -5.98
C ASN A 687 23.25 0.73 -6.08
N LEU A 688 22.78 1.96 -6.33
CA LEU A 688 21.35 2.26 -6.55
C LEU A 688 20.80 1.55 -7.80
N LEU A 689 21.57 1.52 -8.90
CA LEU A 689 21.20 0.80 -10.11
C LEU A 689 21.08 -0.71 -9.85
N GLN A 690 22.08 -1.32 -9.21
CA GLN A 690 22.05 -2.75 -8.86
C GLN A 690 20.83 -3.08 -7.96
N ALA A 691 20.60 -2.30 -6.90
CA ALA A 691 19.46 -2.52 -6.00
C ALA A 691 18.11 -2.34 -6.70
N SER A 692 18.02 -1.49 -7.73
CA SER A 692 16.82 -1.33 -8.56
C SER A 692 16.60 -2.53 -9.50
N GLU A 693 17.67 -3.14 -9.99
CA GLU A 693 17.64 -4.32 -10.85
C GLU A 693 17.27 -5.58 -10.03
N GLU A 694 17.82 -5.71 -8.82
CA GLU A 694 17.42 -6.72 -7.81
C GLU A 694 15.95 -6.56 -7.37
N LEU A 695 15.44 -5.33 -7.23
CA LEU A 695 14.04 -5.07 -6.90
C LEU A 695 13.09 -5.54 -8.01
N GLU A 696 13.42 -5.28 -9.28
CA GLU A 696 12.61 -5.71 -10.42
C GLU A 696 12.67 -7.24 -10.60
N GLN A 697 13.83 -7.87 -10.34
CA GLN A 697 13.99 -9.32 -10.25
C GLN A 697 13.02 -9.93 -9.21
N HIS A 698 13.03 -9.43 -7.96
CA HIS A 698 12.12 -9.90 -6.92
C HIS A 698 10.64 -9.62 -7.22
N LYS A 699 10.32 -8.52 -7.91
CA LYS A 699 8.95 -8.23 -8.38
C LYS A 699 8.46 -9.26 -9.41
N VAL A 700 9.32 -9.72 -10.30
CA VAL A 700 9.02 -10.86 -11.20
C VAL A 700 8.81 -12.16 -10.42
N GLU A 701 9.65 -12.44 -9.42
CA GLU A 701 9.48 -13.61 -8.54
C GLU A 701 8.15 -13.59 -7.77
N VAL A 702 7.76 -12.43 -7.21
CA VAL A 702 6.47 -12.24 -6.52
C VAL A 702 5.28 -12.46 -7.46
N CYS A 703 5.35 -11.98 -8.71
CA CYS A 703 4.34 -12.30 -9.73
C CYS A 703 4.30 -13.81 -10.06
N GLY A 704 5.46 -14.47 -10.12
CA GLY A 704 5.59 -15.91 -10.32
C GLY A 704 5.12 -16.76 -9.13
N LEU A 705 5.12 -16.21 -7.91
CA LEU A 705 4.54 -16.83 -6.72
C LEU A 705 3.02 -16.58 -6.64
N LYS A 706 2.56 -15.37 -6.95
CA LYS A 706 1.14 -15.02 -6.97
C LYS A 706 0.35 -15.88 -7.95
N THR A 707 0.83 -16.05 -9.18
CA THR A 707 0.19 -16.90 -10.19
C THR A 707 0.11 -18.38 -9.77
N LYS A 708 1.09 -18.89 -9.03
CA LYS A 708 1.05 -20.24 -8.42
C LYS A 708 0.02 -20.32 -7.28
N LEU A 709 -0.09 -19.27 -6.46
CA LEU A 709 -1.09 -19.20 -5.39
C LEU A 709 -2.51 -19.14 -5.97
N ASP A 710 -2.75 -18.31 -6.98
CA ASP A 710 -4.05 -18.20 -7.66
C ASP A 710 -4.47 -19.55 -8.27
N GLN A 711 -3.54 -20.29 -8.89
CA GLN A 711 -3.76 -21.65 -9.39
C GLN A 711 -4.07 -22.65 -8.27
N ALA A 712 -3.30 -22.66 -7.17
CA ALA A 712 -3.55 -23.54 -6.03
C ALA A 712 -4.89 -23.24 -5.33
N MET A 713 -5.30 -21.97 -5.26
CA MET A 713 -6.62 -21.56 -4.74
C MET A 713 -7.77 -21.99 -5.66
N LYS A 714 -7.53 -22.11 -6.97
CA LYS A 714 -8.49 -22.69 -7.92
C LYS A 714 -8.62 -24.20 -7.72
N GLU A 715 -7.51 -24.93 -7.70
CA GLU A 715 -7.49 -26.39 -7.47
C GLU A 715 -8.15 -26.77 -6.13
N LEU A 716 -7.88 -26.02 -5.06
CA LEU A 716 -8.52 -26.20 -3.76
C LEU A 716 -10.03 -25.94 -3.80
N ARG A 717 -10.48 -24.96 -4.59
CA ARG A 717 -11.91 -24.64 -4.76
C ARG A 717 -12.63 -25.77 -5.52
N GLU A 718 -12.01 -26.29 -6.57
CA GLU A 718 -12.54 -27.41 -7.37
C GLU A 718 -12.63 -28.67 -6.51
N SER A 719 -11.55 -29.06 -5.83
CA SER A 719 -11.54 -30.23 -4.92
C SER A 719 -12.51 -30.09 -3.73
N ASN A 720 -12.68 -28.89 -3.17
CA ASN A 720 -13.69 -28.67 -2.13
C ASN A 720 -15.13 -28.72 -2.68
N GLY A 721 -15.35 -28.37 -3.95
CA GLY A 721 -16.61 -28.58 -4.66
C GLY A 721 -16.93 -30.06 -4.81
N GLU A 722 -15.97 -30.87 -5.28
CA GLU A 722 -16.08 -32.34 -5.35
C GLU A 722 -16.38 -32.95 -3.98
N ARG A 723 -15.64 -32.55 -2.94
CA ARG A 723 -15.85 -32.99 -1.55
C ARG A 723 -17.25 -32.62 -1.04
N SER A 724 -17.80 -31.48 -1.43
CA SER A 724 -19.16 -31.07 -1.08
C SER A 724 -20.21 -31.98 -1.75
N MET A 725 -20.04 -32.30 -3.05
CA MET A 725 -20.92 -33.24 -3.75
C MET A 725 -20.85 -34.65 -3.14
N LEU A 726 -19.65 -35.12 -2.78
CA LEU A 726 -19.46 -36.42 -2.10
C LEU A 726 -20.14 -36.45 -0.71
N LEU A 727 -20.13 -35.34 0.04
CA LEU A 727 -20.84 -35.24 1.33
C LEU A 727 -22.37 -35.27 1.16
N VAL A 728 -22.91 -34.67 0.10
CA VAL A 728 -24.34 -34.76 -0.24
C VAL A 728 -24.71 -36.20 -0.59
N ALA A 729 -23.93 -36.84 -1.48
CA ALA A 729 -24.16 -38.23 -1.87
C ALA A 729 -24.00 -39.22 -0.70
N ALA A 730 -23.06 -38.99 0.22
CA ALA A 730 -22.92 -39.78 1.44
C ALA A 730 -24.17 -39.67 2.33
N LYS A 731 -24.67 -38.45 2.56
CA LYS A 731 -25.90 -38.20 3.33
C LYS A 731 -27.15 -38.82 2.68
N GLU A 732 -27.22 -38.82 1.36
CA GLU A 732 -28.29 -39.49 0.61
C GLU A 732 -28.23 -41.01 0.80
N ASN A 733 -27.03 -41.61 0.71
CA ASN A 733 -26.84 -43.04 0.99
C ASN A 733 -27.19 -43.41 2.44
N ASP A 734 -26.84 -42.58 3.44
CA ASP A 734 -27.23 -42.80 4.84
C ASP A 734 -28.75 -42.75 5.04
N ASN A 735 -29.45 -41.86 4.33
CA ASN A 735 -30.92 -41.80 4.33
C ASN A 735 -31.52 -43.07 3.70
N ILE A 736 -30.99 -43.52 2.55
CA ILE A 736 -31.43 -44.75 1.87
C ILE A 736 -31.18 -45.98 2.77
N LEU A 737 -30.00 -46.08 3.39
CA LEU A 737 -29.67 -47.17 4.31
C LEU A 737 -30.58 -47.18 5.54
N SER A 738 -30.95 -46.00 6.06
CA SER A 738 -31.90 -45.86 7.16
C SER A 738 -33.30 -46.31 6.77
N LEU A 739 -33.76 -45.98 5.56
CA LEU A 739 -35.04 -46.43 5.00
C LEU A 739 -35.07 -47.96 4.77
N VAL A 740 -34.01 -48.52 4.20
CA VAL A 740 -33.86 -49.99 4.02
C VAL A 740 -33.91 -50.70 5.38
N LYS A 741 -33.15 -50.21 6.37
CA LYS A 741 -33.15 -50.76 7.74
C LYS A 741 -34.50 -50.65 8.44
N ALA A 742 -35.27 -49.58 8.19
CA ALA A 742 -36.64 -49.47 8.69
C ALA A 742 -37.55 -50.53 8.05
N ASN A 743 -37.46 -50.71 6.72
CA ASN A 743 -38.20 -51.71 5.97
C ASN A 743 -37.86 -53.16 6.39
N GLU A 744 -36.58 -53.48 6.56
CA GLU A 744 -36.13 -54.80 7.08
C GLU A 744 -36.69 -55.11 8.48
N ASN A 745 -36.73 -54.11 9.37
CA ASN A 745 -37.32 -54.28 10.69
C ASN A 745 -38.84 -54.50 10.63
N GLU A 746 -39.54 -53.90 9.67
CA GLU A 746 -40.97 -54.13 9.48
C GLU A 746 -41.26 -55.51 8.88
N HIS A 747 -40.50 -55.93 7.87
CA HIS A 747 -40.55 -57.31 7.36
C HIS A 747 -40.23 -58.35 8.45
N ARG A 748 -39.36 -58.02 9.41
CA ARG A 748 -39.08 -58.88 10.57
C ARG A 748 -40.29 -59.02 11.49
N LYS A 749 -40.96 -57.93 11.88
CA LYS A 749 -42.21 -57.98 12.67
C LYS A 749 -43.31 -58.78 11.94
N GLN A 750 -43.42 -58.60 10.62
CA GLN A 750 -44.36 -59.36 9.80
C GLN A 750 -44.02 -60.86 9.81
N MET A 751 -42.73 -61.22 9.68
CA MET A 751 -42.27 -62.60 9.77
C MET A 751 -42.51 -63.20 11.16
N GLU A 752 -42.21 -62.47 12.24
CA GLU A 752 -42.51 -62.88 13.62
C GLU A 752 -44.02 -63.11 13.83
N SER A 753 -44.86 -62.23 13.28
CA SER A 753 -46.32 -62.38 13.30
C SER A 753 -46.80 -63.60 12.51
N ILE A 754 -46.18 -63.89 11.36
CA ILE A 754 -46.46 -65.10 10.56
C ILE A 754 -46.01 -66.36 11.31
N ILE A 755 -44.85 -66.35 11.98
CA ILE A 755 -44.38 -67.47 12.80
C ILE A 755 -45.35 -67.77 13.94
N ILE A 756 -45.81 -66.75 14.67
CA ILE A 756 -46.82 -66.89 15.73
C ILE A 756 -48.14 -67.48 15.18
N LEU A 757 -48.59 -67.02 14.01
CA LEU A 757 -49.78 -67.56 13.34
C LEU A 757 -49.59 -69.02 12.92
N VAL A 758 -48.45 -69.37 12.32
CA VAL A 758 -48.12 -70.74 11.89
C VAL A 758 -47.98 -71.69 13.08
N GLU A 759 -47.37 -71.26 14.19
CA GLU A 759 -47.37 -72.01 15.44
C GLU A 759 -48.77 -72.23 16.01
N GLY A 760 -49.61 -71.18 16.00
CA GLY A 760 -51.01 -71.28 16.44
C GLY A 760 -51.83 -72.26 15.60
N LEU A 761 -51.67 -72.20 14.28
CA LEU A 761 -52.27 -73.15 13.34
C LEU A 761 -51.75 -74.57 13.54
N SER A 762 -50.43 -74.75 13.72
CA SER A 762 -49.81 -76.06 13.97
C SER A 762 -50.33 -76.70 15.27
N LYS A 763 -50.42 -75.93 16.36
CA LYS A 763 -51.03 -76.37 17.63
C LYS A 763 -52.51 -76.72 17.45
N GLY A 764 -53.24 -75.97 16.63
CA GLY A 764 -54.63 -76.26 16.27
C GLY A 764 -54.79 -77.56 15.46
N VAL A 765 -53.91 -77.80 14.48
CA VAL A 765 -53.89 -79.03 13.67
C VAL A 765 -53.56 -80.24 14.53
N ALA A 766 -52.51 -80.19 15.36
CA ALA A 766 -52.15 -81.30 16.26
C ALA A 766 -53.28 -81.65 17.24
N ALA A 767 -54.01 -80.64 17.74
CA ALA A 767 -55.19 -80.84 18.59
C ALA A 767 -56.38 -81.43 17.82
N PHE A 768 -56.54 -81.10 16.54
CA PHE A 768 -57.55 -81.71 15.65
C PHE A 768 -57.19 -83.16 15.32
N GLU A 769 -55.96 -83.44 14.93
CA GLU A 769 -55.43 -84.80 14.66
C GLU A 769 -55.62 -85.71 15.88
N SER A 770 -55.30 -85.21 17.08
CA SER A 770 -55.50 -85.94 18.34
C SER A 770 -56.99 -86.30 18.57
N ARG A 771 -57.92 -85.37 18.31
CA ARG A 771 -59.37 -85.62 18.41
C ARG A 771 -59.87 -86.59 17.35
N VAL A 772 -59.33 -86.52 16.13
CA VAL A 772 -59.67 -87.46 15.03
C VAL A 772 -59.16 -88.86 15.36
N ALA A 773 -57.93 -88.99 15.86
CA ALA A 773 -57.35 -90.26 16.30
C ALA A 773 -58.19 -90.90 17.42
N GLU A 774 -58.51 -90.14 18.48
CA GLU A 774 -59.37 -90.63 19.58
C GLU A 774 -60.77 -91.04 19.07
N HIS A 775 -61.37 -90.27 18.16
CA HIS A 775 -62.66 -90.62 17.57
C HIS A 775 -62.58 -91.88 16.69
N MET A 776 -61.50 -92.06 15.93
CA MET A 776 -61.25 -93.25 15.12
C MET A 776 -61.01 -94.49 15.98
N GLU A 777 -60.25 -94.38 17.06
CA GLU A 777 -60.02 -95.46 18.03
C GLU A 777 -61.34 -95.89 18.69
N ARG A 778 -62.11 -94.94 19.24
CA ARG A 778 -63.46 -95.20 19.79
C ARG A 778 -64.40 -95.84 18.76
N SER A 779 -64.29 -95.45 17.49
CA SER A 779 -65.08 -96.03 16.40
C SER A 779 -64.62 -97.46 16.05
N SER A 780 -63.31 -97.73 16.08
CA SER A 780 -62.72 -99.05 15.86
C SER A 780 -63.13 -100.03 16.96
N LEU A 781 -63.02 -99.64 18.24
CA LEU A 781 -63.48 -100.44 19.39
C LEU A 781 -64.99 -100.74 19.32
N ARG A 782 -65.81 -99.78 18.86
CA ARG A 782 -67.24 -100.01 18.61
C ARG A 782 -67.47 -101.00 17.46
N LEU A 783 -66.69 -100.93 16.39
CA LEU A 783 -66.78 -101.85 15.26
C LEU A 783 -66.33 -103.27 15.64
N GLU A 784 -65.28 -103.41 16.46
CA GLU A 784 -64.83 -104.70 17.01
C GLU A 784 -65.87 -105.31 17.97
N SER A 785 -66.51 -104.48 18.81
CA SER A 785 -67.65 -104.91 19.63
C SER A 785 -68.83 -105.40 18.77
N LEU A 786 -69.16 -104.71 17.67
CA LEU A 786 -70.18 -105.17 16.72
C LEU A 786 -69.75 -106.44 15.95
N SER A 787 -68.47 -106.57 15.63
CA SER A 787 -67.91 -107.78 14.98
C SER A 787 -68.01 -109.00 15.90
N SER A 788 -67.65 -108.86 17.18
CA SER A 788 -67.77 -109.95 18.17
C SER A 788 -69.25 -110.33 18.42
N GLN A 789 -70.16 -109.35 18.51
CA GLN A 789 -71.61 -109.60 18.56
C GLN A 789 -72.11 -110.34 17.31
N SER A 790 -71.67 -109.93 16.11
CA SER A 790 -71.97 -110.59 14.84
C SER A 790 -71.46 -112.05 14.83
N SER A 791 -70.25 -112.30 15.34
CA SER A 791 -69.71 -113.66 15.47
C SER A 791 -70.57 -114.56 16.38
N SER A 792 -71.11 -114.00 17.48
CA SER A 792 -72.04 -114.69 18.37
C SER A 792 -73.38 -114.97 17.69
N LEU A 793 -73.90 -114.01 16.93
CA LEU A 793 -75.11 -114.19 16.12
C LEU A 793 -74.91 -115.28 15.04
N ILE A 794 -73.76 -115.32 14.38
CA ILE A 794 -73.39 -116.36 13.41
C ILE A 794 -73.33 -117.74 14.11
N GLN A 795 -72.80 -117.85 15.33
CA GLN A 795 -72.88 -119.10 16.10
C GLN A 795 -74.33 -119.48 16.45
N MET A 796 -75.18 -118.52 16.81
CA MET A 796 -76.60 -118.75 17.12
C MET A 796 -77.39 -119.20 15.88
N VAL A 797 -77.17 -118.56 14.73
CA VAL A 797 -77.75 -118.95 13.44
C VAL A 797 -77.27 -120.36 13.03
N ASN A 798 -75.99 -120.69 13.25
CA ASN A 798 -75.50 -122.05 13.00
C ASN A 798 -76.12 -123.11 13.94
N LYS A 799 -76.34 -122.79 15.23
CA LYS A 799 -77.11 -123.65 16.16
C LYS A 799 -78.56 -123.82 15.70
N LEU A 800 -79.21 -122.75 15.23
CA LEU A 800 -80.58 -122.79 14.70
C LEU A 800 -80.67 -123.61 13.40
N LYS A 801 -79.72 -123.44 12.47
CA LYS A 801 -79.62 -124.20 11.21
C LYS A 801 -79.47 -125.70 11.47
N ARG A 802 -78.69 -126.11 12.48
CA ARG A 802 -78.60 -127.51 12.94
C ARG A 802 -79.96 -128.03 13.45
N LYS A 803 -80.65 -127.27 14.31
CA LYS A 803 -82.00 -127.64 14.79
C LYS A 803 -83.03 -127.75 13.65
N GLY A 804 -83.02 -126.81 12.70
CA GLY A 804 -83.90 -126.85 11.52
C GLY A 804 -83.66 -128.08 10.65
N LEU A 805 -82.40 -128.49 10.49
CA LEU A 805 -82.05 -129.71 9.73
C LEU A 805 -82.48 -130.98 10.48
N GLN A 806 -82.36 -131.02 11.81
CA GLN A 806 -82.92 -132.10 12.65
C GLN A 806 -84.46 -132.19 12.55
N TYR A 807 -85.16 -131.05 12.59
CA TYR A 807 -86.62 -131.03 12.40
C TYR A 807 -87.02 -131.48 11.00
N LYS A 808 -86.32 -131.05 9.94
CA LYS A 808 -86.56 -131.56 8.57
C LYS A 808 -86.42 -133.08 8.52
N GLN A 809 -85.32 -133.64 9.02
CA GLN A 809 -85.13 -135.10 9.07
C GLN A 809 -86.21 -135.84 9.87
N SER A 810 -86.81 -135.20 10.87
CA SER A 810 -87.91 -135.79 11.65
C SER A 810 -89.26 -135.70 10.96
N LEU A 811 -89.47 -134.71 10.08
CA LEU A 811 -90.66 -134.59 9.24
C LEU A 811 -90.57 -135.51 8.02
N GLU A 812 -89.40 -135.64 7.40
CA GLU A 812 -89.16 -136.59 6.29
C GLU A 812 -89.43 -138.04 6.74
N ARG A 813 -88.98 -138.43 7.95
CA ARG A 813 -89.31 -139.72 8.55
C ARG A 813 -90.81 -139.90 8.75
N ARG A 814 -91.48 -138.95 9.42
CA ARG A 814 -92.94 -139.00 9.62
C ARG A 814 -93.74 -139.07 8.33
N ARG A 815 -93.26 -138.46 7.24
CA ARG A 815 -93.87 -138.59 5.92
C ARG A 815 -93.77 -140.03 5.40
N SER A 816 -92.57 -140.62 5.44
CA SER A 816 -92.37 -142.03 5.05
C SER A 816 -93.15 -143.01 5.93
N ASP A 817 -93.27 -142.73 7.23
CA ASP A 817 -94.07 -143.53 8.17
C ASP A 817 -95.57 -143.50 7.78
N LEU A 818 -96.06 -142.35 7.29
CA LEU A 818 -97.45 -142.12 6.93
C LEU A 818 -97.80 -142.63 5.52
N GLU A 819 -96.86 -142.52 4.57
CA GLU A 819 -96.94 -143.08 3.21
C GLU A 819 -96.99 -144.62 3.24
N ASN A 820 -96.22 -145.25 4.13
CA ASN A 820 -96.36 -146.69 4.42
C ASN A 820 -97.76 -147.04 4.96
N ALA A 821 -98.28 -146.27 5.93
CA ALA A 821 -99.60 -146.51 6.51
C ALA A 821 -100.76 -146.29 5.52
N GLU A 822 -100.62 -145.34 4.58
CA GLU A 822 -101.55 -145.12 3.48
C GLU A 822 -101.62 -146.36 2.57
N THR A 823 -100.46 -146.88 2.14
CA THR A 823 -100.41 -148.13 1.34
C THR A 823 -100.90 -149.39 2.06
N GLU A 824 -100.82 -149.46 3.40
CA GLU A 824 -101.42 -150.56 4.18
C GLU A 824 -102.95 -150.45 4.26
N VAL A 825 -103.49 -149.23 4.35
CA VAL A 825 -104.94 -148.97 4.36
C VAL A 825 -105.58 -149.25 2.99
N ASP A 826 -104.94 -148.87 1.89
CA ASP A 826 -105.44 -149.17 0.53
C ASP A 826 -105.54 -150.68 0.29
N LEU A 827 -104.52 -151.44 0.72
CA LEU A 827 -104.46 -152.90 0.56
C LEU A 827 -105.55 -153.61 1.37
N LEU A 828 -105.90 -153.08 2.54
CA LEU A 828 -107.06 -153.54 3.32
C LEU A 828 -108.40 -153.12 2.70
N GLY A 829 -108.45 -151.99 1.99
CA GLY A 829 -109.62 -151.54 1.22
C GLY A 829 -109.97 -152.51 0.09
N ASP A 830 -108.98 -152.87 -0.74
CA ASP A 830 -109.11 -153.88 -1.80
C ASP A 830 -109.67 -155.23 -1.26
N GLU A 831 -109.18 -155.67 -0.09
CA GLU A 831 -109.63 -156.94 0.53
C GLU A 831 -111.09 -156.84 1.03
N VAL A 832 -111.51 -155.69 1.56
CA VAL A 832 -112.90 -155.43 1.99
C VAL A 832 -113.86 -155.39 0.80
N ASP A 833 -113.49 -154.74 -0.31
CA ASP A 833 -114.35 -154.67 -1.50
C ASP A 833 -114.54 -156.03 -2.18
N VAL A 834 -113.50 -156.88 -2.19
CA VAL A 834 -113.61 -158.28 -2.63
C VAL A 834 -114.60 -159.07 -1.77
N LEU A 835 -114.60 -158.86 -0.44
CA LEU A 835 -115.55 -159.51 0.48
C LEU A 835 -116.99 -158.99 0.30
N LEU A 836 -117.18 -157.68 0.11
CA LEU A 836 -118.49 -157.09 -0.19
C LEU A 836 -119.08 -157.64 -1.49
N GLY A 837 -118.27 -157.70 -2.56
CA GLY A 837 -118.64 -158.27 -3.85
C GLY A 837 -118.87 -159.79 -3.82
N LEU A 838 -118.51 -160.49 -2.74
CA LEU A 838 -118.89 -161.88 -2.48
C LEU A 838 -120.25 -161.96 -1.76
N LEU A 839 -120.48 -161.10 -0.77
CA LEU A 839 -121.71 -161.02 0.01
C LEU A 839 -122.92 -160.63 -0.85
N GLU A 840 -122.75 -159.71 -1.80
CA GLU A 840 -123.81 -159.31 -2.73
C GLU A 840 -124.28 -160.50 -3.60
N LYS A 841 -123.35 -161.31 -4.11
CA LYS A 841 -123.67 -162.50 -4.92
C LYS A 841 -124.45 -163.54 -4.10
N ILE A 842 -124.12 -163.70 -2.83
CA ILE A 842 -124.86 -164.55 -1.87
C ILE A 842 -126.27 -163.99 -1.64
N TYR A 843 -126.41 -162.67 -1.47
CA TYR A 843 -127.70 -162.01 -1.30
C TYR A 843 -128.62 -162.20 -2.51
N ILE A 844 -128.13 -161.96 -3.73
CA ILE A 844 -128.91 -162.10 -4.97
C ILE A 844 -129.40 -163.55 -5.16
N ALA A 845 -128.55 -164.54 -4.85
CA ALA A 845 -128.92 -165.95 -4.93
C ALA A 845 -130.03 -166.31 -3.92
N LEU A 846 -130.02 -165.74 -2.71
CA LEU A 846 -131.03 -166.00 -1.68
C LEU A 846 -132.38 -165.33 -2.00
N ASP A 847 -132.39 -164.08 -2.49
CA ASP A 847 -133.62 -163.35 -2.81
C ASP A 847 -134.42 -164.05 -3.94
N HIS A 848 -133.73 -164.72 -4.87
CA HIS A 848 -134.36 -165.44 -5.98
C HIS A 848 -135.28 -166.62 -5.54
N TYR A 849 -135.04 -167.19 -4.35
CA TYR A 849 -135.88 -168.27 -3.77
C TYR A 849 -136.93 -167.76 -2.77
N SER A 850 -137.03 -166.43 -2.58
CA SER A 850 -137.95 -165.76 -1.64
C SER A 850 -139.42 -166.24 -1.67
N PRO A 851 -140.04 -166.57 -2.84
CA PRO A 851 -141.43 -167.08 -2.86
C PRO A 851 -141.63 -168.39 -2.08
N ILE A 852 -140.62 -169.27 -2.07
CA ILE A 852 -140.64 -170.58 -1.40
C ILE A 852 -140.25 -170.42 0.08
N LEU A 853 -139.30 -169.52 0.36
CA LEU A 853 -138.73 -169.31 1.69
C LEU A 853 -139.66 -168.60 2.69
N LYS A 854 -140.84 -168.12 2.27
CA LYS A 854 -141.88 -167.57 3.17
C LYS A 854 -142.32 -168.51 4.30
N HIS A 855 -142.10 -169.81 4.17
CA HIS A 855 -142.39 -170.80 5.21
C HIS A 855 -141.30 -170.93 6.29
N TYR A 856 -140.16 -170.24 6.16
CA TYR A 856 -139.02 -170.28 7.09
C TYR A 856 -138.64 -168.89 7.62
N PRO A 857 -139.28 -168.42 8.73
CA PRO A 857 -139.11 -167.05 9.23
C PRO A 857 -137.66 -166.62 9.50
N GLY A 858 -136.81 -167.53 9.99
CA GLY A 858 -135.41 -167.21 10.33
C GLY A 858 -134.55 -166.82 9.12
N ILE A 859 -134.84 -167.35 7.93
CA ILE A 859 -134.09 -167.02 6.71
C ILE A 859 -134.45 -165.62 6.22
N MET A 860 -135.72 -165.23 6.35
CA MET A 860 -136.22 -163.91 5.96
C MET A 860 -135.61 -162.77 6.79
N GLU A 861 -135.37 -162.97 8.09
CA GLU A 861 -134.68 -161.97 8.93
C GLU A 861 -133.20 -161.80 8.55
N ILE A 862 -132.50 -162.88 8.20
CA ILE A 862 -131.12 -162.80 7.70
C ILE A 862 -131.08 -162.08 6.34
N LEU A 863 -132.03 -162.36 5.44
CA LEU A 863 -132.17 -161.69 4.14
C LEU A 863 -132.36 -160.16 4.31
N LYS A 864 -133.19 -159.73 5.27
CA LYS A 864 -133.33 -158.31 5.65
C LYS A 864 -132.04 -157.71 6.21
N LEU A 865 -131.32 -158.43 7.06
CA LEU A 865 -130.09 -157.95 7.69
C LEU A 865 -128.96 -157.75 6.67
N VAL A 866 -128.78 -158.72 5.76
CA VAL A 866 -127.80 -158.64 4.66
C VAL A 866 -128.18 -157.53 3.69
N ARG A 867 -129.47 -157.38 3.32
CA ARG A 867 -129.93 -156.20 2.54
C ARG A 867 -129.53 -154.90 3.21
N ARG A 868 -129.82 -154.73 4.51
CA ARG A 868 -129.55 -153.48 5.24
C ARG A 868 -128.06 -153.11 5.20
N LYS A 869 -127.17 -154.09 5.45
CA LYS A 869 -125.71 -153.87 5.41
C LYS A 869 -125.15 -153.66 4.00
N LEU A 870 -125.71 -154.29 2.96
CA LEU A 870 -125.37 -153.98 1.56
C LEU A 870 -125.95 -152.63 1.09
N SER A 871 -126.98 -152.09 1.78
CA SER A 871 -127.63 -150.81 1.44
C SER A 871 -127.00 -149.59 2.13
N GLY A 872 -126.01 -149.79 3.01
CA GLY A 872 -125.35 -148.70 3.74
C GLY A 872 -126.07 -148.19 4.99
N GLU A 873 -127.05 -148.93 5.53
CA GLU A 873 -127.74 -148.66 6.80
C GLU A 873 -127.23 -149.56 7.95
#